data_AF-A0A7D9DBY6-F1
#
_entry.id   AF-A0A7D9DBY6-F1
#
_cell.length_a   1.000
_cell.length_b   1.000
_cell.length_c   1.000
_cell.angle_alpha   90.00
_cell.angle_beta   90.00
_cell.angle_gamma   90.00
#
_symmetry.space_group_name_H-M   'P 1'
#
loop_
_entity.id
_entity.type
_entity.pdbx_description
1 polymer ?
#
loop_
_entity_poly.entity_id
_entity_poly.type
_entity_poly.pdbx_seq_one_letter_code
_entity_poly.pdbx_strand_id
1 'polypeptide(L)'
;MADKNEGEGDLPRDSEGNSSQTKLPRPVSGKSGGSTGSKKSMTSAVGQLTAKALREFRLDDEGTNASESGAGDTETVNTNLGDANEGPEGETLLEDDEEYELQDENELEDEMNDVEFDENINVINDDELSGADDSDGDNDLVVLDPDHPLMVRFQTAYKNHLVKQKEKLELEEREVLEELTRQKKDREELGVNLYSSQQELARLQMLLEKEHDKYNENHNLRTKAEGTMSNVKEIHQKNTNILSDQRKKVQELRTEVENLASRVLYMQEAKGDVRSDIAVMKRAAEKAHGEVTEAEQLKKKQDFLVDRLTQKVDRLHEEIAMYDAQTLAQEEETRSAQRTLSEAVTEIEAIQLEKKQLYQQWQSSLIGMSRRDEAFAAMQQALSLQIERIKTIETELDGYRNSISKAQATNEQLTLMQNRIEADISMVKKLIGVSLNKQEILKTEYSKYSRMLHETEQALNKAKTDITLRESELTALRKQVEREYEEKVRIEEGIMEKLRSQMTLDKAAQYSKKVTDKIKKRGTELDNQLAQVENDISRDLMAISNVQTRWRNLEDVLKQLNEEIRQKNETAAKIENDIVKKNAVIERKQNMVDQFNKRIETLKNKDGGQQLGPLELQISTLQKQVEASNNSIIELQQFWLRNQSELVKTVQRVGQQSEEIKSLKKQYTILRHKKQRTEGDIQHHLSEMKDIERNIRNMQNEMTKLNTLITKERGMKDNLEQSNILMEDEFIRTLREAERESVELQSNIDGMKEEKERLLNSLVEAERQIMLWEKKTQLAREARATVDDDYGHGEIKAMKAEIHRMQVRYAQLMKQQEKMIQDMEKSITRREFIITRGDAQTKTGKSVNTKGAYQRKVAELKKKIKQTNNDANDCDKDIRSLQENQQQVSTQLEDKQSKVYQLQSSVDEADLNIDRLTDERKRNLADILAAQKKVKHLTAVKEGRYTTLCKTSETLDSELQKQKDRLQSLMTIVDRLNQEFPYAQPALRKITLSLGSRSEA
;
A
#
# COMPACT_ATOMS: atom_id res chain seq x y z
N MET A 1 -63.15 -1.79 -2.69
CA MET A 1 -64.41 -2.54 -2.51
C MET A 1 -64.44 -3.57 -3.61
N ALA A 2 -64.72 -4.84 -3.29
CA ALA A 2 -64.28 -6.03 -4.06
C ALA A 2 -62.73 -6.16 -4.13
N ASP A 3 -62.09 -7.32 -3.95
CA ASP A 3 -62.38 -8.74 -4.32
C ASP A 3 -62.07 -9.06 -5.81
N LYS A 4 -61.46 -10.19 -6.19
CA LYS A 4 -60.88 -11.32 -5.42
C LYS A 4 -59.85 -12.08 -6.30
N ASN A 5 -58.70 -12.48 -5.76
CA ASN A 5 -58.29 -13.84 -5.34
C ASN A 5 -57.85 -14.82 -6.46
N GLU A 6 -56.98 -15.75 -6.04
CA GLU A 6 -56.71 -17.08 -6.60
C GLU A 6 -56.09 -17.14 -8.03
N GLY A 7 -55.14 -18.04 -8.29
CA GLY A 7 -54.45 -18.96 -7.37
C GLY A 7 -53.73 -20.09 -8.11
N GLU A 8 -52.54 -20.44 -7.63
CA GLU A 8 -51.78 -21.66 -7.96
C GLU A 8 -51.35 -21.84 -9.44
N GLY A 9 -50.22 -22.47 -9.78
CA GLY A 9 -49.12 -22.92 -8.93
C GLY A 9 -48.68 -24.34 -9.24
N ASP A 10 -47.84 -24.55 -10.27
CA ASP A 10 -46.99 -25.74 -10.30
C ASP A 10 -45.67 -25.55 -11.07
N LEU A 11 -44.69 -26.40 -10.75
CA LEU A 11 -43.30 -26.43 -11.20
C LEU A 11 -42.83 -27.90 -11.22
N PRO A 12 -41.60 -28.24 -11.61
CA PRO A 12 -40.80 -27.77 -12.75
C PRO A 12 -40.34 -28.97 -13.62
N ARG A 13 -39.75 -28.72 -14.81
CA ARG A 13 -38.38 -29.19 -15.13
C ARG A 13 -37.85 -28.85 -16.54
N ASP A 14 -36.56 -28.55 -16.54
CA ASP A 14 -35.49 -28.93 -17.48
C ASP A 14 -35.53 -28.56 -18.99
N SER A 15 -34.39 -28.00 -19.41
CA SER A 15 -33.81 -27.92 -20.77
C SER A 15 -34.29 -26.86 -21.79
N GLU A 16 -33.33 -26.00 -22.15
CA GLU A 16 -32.91 -25.64 -23.51
C GLU A 16 -33.96 -25.21 -24.58
N GLY A 17 -33.89 -23.93 -24.93
CA GLY A 17 -33.19 -23.61 -26.18
C GLY A 17 -33.95 -23.63 -27.52
N ASN A 18 -34.54 -22.47 -27.84
CA ASN A 18 -34.30 -21.79 -29.13
C ASN A 18 -34.77 -22.44 -30.46
N SER A 19 -36.07 -22.33 -30.78
CA SER A 19 -36.59 -22.08 -32.14
C SER A 19 -38.07 -21.62 -32.04
N SER A 20 -38.64 -20.67 -32.78
CA SER A 20 -38.47 -20.14 -34.15
C SER A 20 -39.27 -20.88 -35.24
N GLN A 21 -40.44 -20.32 -35.59
CA GLN A 21 -41.22 -20.49 -36.83
C GLN A 21 -42.44 -19.55 -36.72
N THR A 22 -42.84 -18.76 -37.72
CA THR A 22 -42.97 -18.98 -39.17
C THR A 22 -42.66 -17.68 -39.94
N LYS A 23 -42.26 -17.64 -41.22
CA LYS A 23 -42.20 -18.63 -42.33
C LYS A 23 -40.88 -18.49 -43.11
N LEU A 24 -40.51 -19.54 -43.84
CA LEU A 24 -39.49 -19.57 -44.91
C LEU A 24 -40.13 -19.22 -46.28
N PRO A 25 -39.38 -18.98 -47.40
CA PRO A 25 -37.96 -19.29 -47.64
C PRO A 25 -37.06 -18.14 -48.17
N ARG A 26 -35.82 -18.52 -48.51
CA ARG A 26 -34.61 -17.70 -48.80
C ARG A 26 -34.63 -16.89 -50.13
N PRO A 27 -33.78 -15.84 -50.25
CA PRO A 27 -33.53 -15.09 -51.49
C PRO A 27 -32.25 -15.52 -52.25
N VAL A 28 -32.09 -15.05 -53.50
CA VAL A 28 -30.82 -14.96 -54.25
C VAL A 28 -30.80 -13.67 -55.10
N SER A 29 -29.70 -12.91 -55.06
CA SER A 29 -29.22 -11.81 -55.94
C SER A 29 -30.19 -10.90 -56.74
N GLY A 30 -29.96 -9.56 -56.71
CA GLY A 30 -30.29 -8.72 -57.87
C GLY A 30 -30.45 -7.20 -57.68
N LYS A 31 -29.39 -6.43 -58.01
CA LYS A 31 -29.35 -5.03 -58.53
C LYS A 31 -30.17 -3.87 -57.92
N SER A 32 -29.49 -2.71 -57.91
CA SER A 32 -29.97 -1.32 -58.17
C SER A 32 -30.62 -0.49 -57.05
N GLY A 33 -30.31 0.83 -57.09
CA GLY A 33 -30.91 1.90 -56.28
C GLY A 33 -30.37 2.02 -54.83
N GLY A 34 -30.10 3.20 -54.27
CA GLY A 34 -30.02 4.54 -54.85
C GLY A 34 -30.61 5.65 -53.97
N SER A 35 -29.74 6.49 -53.38
CA SER A 35 -30.05 7.79 -52.74
C SER A 35 -30.82 7.82 -51.40
N THR A 36 -30.36 8.69 -50.48
CA THR A 36 -31.09 9.48 -49.44
C THR A 36 -32.21 8.83 -48.58
N GLY A 37 -32.32 9.08 -47.28
CA GLY A 37 -31.66 10.05 -46.38
C GLY A 37 -32.68 10.68 -45.40
N SER A 38 -32.26 11.71 -44.64
CA SER A 38 -33.08 12.52 -43.69
C SER A 38 -33.44 11.86 -42.33
N LYS A 39 -33.05 12.44 -41.17
CA LYS A 39 -33.69 13.53 -40.34
C LYS A 39 -34.86 13.01 -39.47
N LYS A 40 -35.28 13.54 -38.31
CA LYS A 40 -34.92 14.63 -37.34
C LYS A 40 -35.87 14.46 -36.11
N SER A 41 -35.94 15.23 -35.01
CA SER A 41 -35.10 16.19 -34.25
C SER A 41 -35.84 16.48 -32.92
N MET A 42 -35.24 17.21 -31.96
CA MET A 42 -35.99 17.90 -30.90
C MET A 42 -36.15 19.41 -31.19
N THR A 43 -37.08 20.03 -30.47
CA THR A 43 -37.25 21.48 -30.19
C THR A 43 -36.00 22.10 -29.52
N SER A 44 -35.75 23.43 -29.38
CA SER A 44 -36.14 24.73 -29.99
C SER A 44 -35.24 25.83 -29.31
N ALA A 45 -35.28 27.17 -29.41
CA ALA A 45 -36.15 28.17 -30.07
C ALA A 45 -35.44 29.55 -30.28
N VAL A 46 -35.98 30.36 -31.21
CA VAL A 46 -36.34 31.80 -31.13
C VAL A 46 -35.81 32.67 -29.95
N GLY A 47 -35.30 33.92 -30.10
CA GLY A 47 -34.82 34.67 -31.28
C GLY A 47 -35.58 35.98 -31.68
N GLN A 48 -35.03 37.19 -31.39
CA GLN A 48 -35.32 38.55 -31.95
C GLN A 48 -34.50 39.64 -31.19
N LEU A 49 -34.18 40.88 -31.65
CA LEU A 49 -33.69 41.43 -32.96
C LEU A 49 -33.47 42.99 -32.88
N THR A 50 -32.34 43.59 -33.37
CA THR A 50 -32.22 44.99 -33.98
C THR A 50 -30.77 45.51 -34.30
N ALA A 51 -30.49 45.92 -35.56
CA ALA A 51 -29.55 46.99 -36.09
C ALA A 51 -27.99 47.00 -35.85
N LYS A 52 -27.14 47.89 -36.46
CA LYS A 52 -26.81 48.17 -37.92
C LYS A 52 -25.57 49.12 -38.17
N ALA A 53 -24.78 48.87 -39.26
CA ALA A 53 -24.02 49.76 -40.20
C ALA A 53 -22.70 50.59 -39.89
N LEU A 54 -21.80 50.65 -40.92
CA LEU A 54 -20.78 51.67 -41.38
C LEU A 54 -19.24 51.60 -41.03
N ARG A 55 -18.39 52.37 -41.78
CA ARG A 55 -16.92 52.17 -42.08
C ARG A 55 -16.12 53.47 -42.44
N GLU A 56 -14.90 53.74 -41.92
CA GLU A 56 -13.87 54.66 -42.55
C GLU A 56 -12.39 54.65 -41.99
N PHE A 57 -11.42 55.13 -42.81
CA PHE A 57 -10.01 55.65 -42.63
C PHE A 57 -8.83 54.89 -41.93
N ARG A 58 -7.59 55.29 -42.32
CA ARG A 58 -6.25 54.89 -41.78
C ARG A 58 -5.18 55.98 -42.02
N LEU A 59 -4.52 56.48 -40.98
CA LEU A 59 -3.10 56.94 -40.87
C LEU A 59 -2.87 57.53 -39.45
N ASP A 60 -1.65 57.36 -38.92
CA ASP A 60 -0.91 58.05 -37.81
C ASP A 60 -1.70 58.65 -36.60
N ASP A 61 -1.35 58.47 -35.31
CA ASP A 61 -0.06 58.19 -34.66
C ASP A 61 -0.24 57.61 -33.21
N GLU A 62 0.84 57.22 -32.52
CA GLU A 62 1.04 56.77 -31.11
C GLU A 62 -0.15 56.20 -30.25
N GLY A 63 -0.02 55.00 -29.64
CA GLY A 63 -1.09 54.54 -28.69
C GLY A 63 -1.05 53.22 -27.87
N THR A 64 -0.09 52.29 -28.06
CA THR A 64 0.10 51.05 -27.23
C THR A 64 -1.02 49.97 -27.10
N ASN A 65 -0.63 48.70 -27.37
CA ASN A 65 -1.13 47.43 -26.79
C ASN A 65 -2.57 46.87 -27.07
N ALA A 66 -2.62 46.04 -28.12
CA ALA A 66 -2.93 44.58 -28.08
C ALA A 66 -4.38 44.01 -28.16
N SER A 67 -4.51 42.98 -29.04
CA SER A 67 -5.41 41.81 -29.02
C SER A 67 -6.76 41.80 -29.80
N GLU A 68 -6.70 41.16 -30.98
CA GLU A 68 -7.65 40.17 -31.58
C GLU A 68 -9.11 40.50 -32.05
N SER A 69 -9.29 40.36 -33.38
CA SER A 69 -10.44 39.72 -34.11
C SER A 69 -11.73 40.50 -34.47
N GLY A 70 -12.24 40.28 -35.72
CA GLY A 70 -13.63 40.56 -36.14
C GLY A 70 -13.86 41.41 -37.41
N ALA A 71 -14.76 41.01 -38.32
CA ALA A 71 -15.21 41.75 -39.53
C ALA A 71 -16.67 42.28 -39.35
N GLY A 72 -17.28 43.16 -40.18
CA GLY A 72 -16.85 43.95 -41.35
C GLY A 72 -18.05 44.53 -42.15
N ASP A 73 -17.90 45.71 -42.80
CA ASP A 73 -18.75 46.37 -43.84
C ASP A 73 -20.26 46.69 -43.58
N THR A 74 -21.00 47.59 -44.26
CA THR A 74 -20.82 48.89 -45.01
C THR A 74 -22.22 49.55 -45.19
N GLU A 75 -22.36 50.85 -45.56
CA GLU A 75 -23.57 51.35 -46.27
C GLU A 75 -23.46 52.76 -46.93
N THR A 76 -23.62 52.85 -48.27
CA THR A 76 -24.18 53.99 -49.08
C THR A 76 -23.49 55.40 -49.02
N VAL A 77 -23.77 56.40 -49.87
CA VAL A 77 -24.83 56.64 -50.90
C VAL A 77 -24.30 57.44 -52.12
N ASN A 78 -24.91 57.29 -53.30
CA ASN A 78 -25.03 58.29 -54.41
C ASN A 78 -23.74 58.67 -55.20
N THR A 79 -23.73 58.95 -56.52
CA THR A 79 -24.73 58.99 -57.64
C THR A 79 -24.05 58.35 -58.91
N ASN A 80 -24.48 58.40 -60.18
CA ASN A 80 -25.57 59.08 -60.93
C ASN A 80 -25.81 58.41 -62.32
N LEU A 81 -26.97 58.66 -62.95
CA LEU A 81 -27.30 58.46 -64.40
C LEU A 81 -27.21 57.00 -64.95
N GLY A 82 -27.92 56.60 -66.02
CA GLY A 82 -29.03 57.26 -66.75
C GLY A 82 -29.15 56.78 -68.21
N ASP A 83 -30.24 56.06 -68.54
CA ASP A 83 -30.67 55.61 -69.90
C ASP A 83 -29.72 54.74 -70.75
N ALA A 84 -30.11 54.20 -71.92
CA ALA A 84 -31.24 53.31 -72.27
C ALA A 84 -31.25 53.00 -73.79
N ASN A 85 -31.69 51.80 -74.19
CA ASN A 85 -32.12 51.44 -75.57
C ASN A 85 -31.01 51.51 -76.68
N GLU A 86 -31.08 50.92 -77.88
CA GLU A 86 -32.07 50.09 -78.60
C GLU A 86 -31.42 48.81 -79.19
N GLY A 87 -32.23 47.95 -79.84
CA GLY A 87 -31.77 46.80 -80.66
C GLY A 87 -31.53 47.17 -82.15
N PRO A 88 -31.97 46.38 -83.16
CA PRO A 88 -32.81 45.17 -83.10
C PRO A 88 -32.41 43.99 -84.04
N GLU A 89 -33.13 42.87 -83.84
CA GLU A 89 -33.76 41.92 -84.80
C GLU A 89 -33.23 41.70 -86.24
N GLY A 90 -33.29 40.42 -86.68
CA GLY A 90 -33.20 39.95 -88.07
C GLY A 90 -33.57 38.46 -88.17
N GLU A 91 -34.26 38.02 -89.22
CA GLU A 91 -35.05 36.75 -89.25
C GLU A 91 -34.95 36.00 -90.60
N THR A 92 -35.24 34.67 -90.62
CA THR A 92 -35.47 33.79 -91.81
C THR A 92 -34.22 33.38 -92.65
N LEU A 93 -34.10 32.26 -93.42
CA LEU A 93 -34.91 31.03 -93.68
C LEU A 93 -34.12 29.90 -94.45
N LEU A 94 -34.62 28.65 -94.45
CA LEU A 94 -34.39 27.47 -95.38
C LEU A 94 -33.02 26.72 -95.40
N GLU A 95 -32.97 25.36 -95.27
CA GLU A 95 -32.98 24.23 -96.29
C GLU A 95 -31.61 23.98 -96.98
N ASP A 96 -31.10 22.75 -97.29
CA ASP A 96 -31.45 21.34 -96.96
C ASP A 96 -30.26 20.35 -97.30
N ASP A 97 -30.48 19.02 -97.19
CA ASP A 97 -29.65 17.84 -97.62
C ASP A 97 -28.33 17.54 -96.84
N GLU A 98 -28.13 16.41 -96.12
CA GLU A 98 -27.91 14.97 -96.47
C GLU A 98 -26.46 14.62 -96.94
N GLU A 99 -25.78 13.50 -96.63
CA GLU A 99 -26.15 12.09 -96.29
C GLU A 99 -24.96 11.31 -95.58
N TYR A 100 -25.18 10.09 -95.01
CA TYR A 100 -24.19 9.07 -94.49
C TYR A 100 -23.29 9.39 -93.25
N GLU A 101 -22.66 8.42 -92.53
CA GLU A 101 -23.14 7.14 -91.94
C GLU A 101 -22.21 6.63 -90.77
N LEU A 102 -22.57 5.47 -90.21
CA LEU A 102 -22.06 4.65 -89.08
C LEU A 102 -20.54 4.50 -88.73
N GLN A 103 -20.32 4.21 -87.42
CA GLN A 103 -19.44 3.16 -86.80
C GLN A 103 -17.98 3.39 -86.28
N ASP A 104 -17.84 3.01 -84.99
CA ASP A 104 -16.80 2.18 -84.32
C ASP A 104 -15.30 2.56 -84.08
N GLU A 105 -14.80 1.99 -82.97
CA GLU A 105 -13.42 1.66 -82.51
C GLU A 105 -12.29 2.71 -82.32
N ASN A 106 -11.84 2.80 -81.05
CA ASN A 106 -10.47 2.67 -80.48
C ASN A 106 -9.22 3.40 -81.04
N GLU A 107 -8.26 3.59 -80.12
CA GLU A 107 -6.84 4.02 -80.34
C GLU A 107 -6.66 5.49 -80.82
N LEU A 108 -5.54 6.19 -80.59
CA LEU A 108 -4.50 6.14 -79.54
C LEU A 108 -3.81 7.55 -79.48
N GLU A 109 -2.97 7.76 -78.45
CA GLU A 109 -1.88 8.76 -78.37
C GLU A 109 -2.16 10.22 -78.83
N ASP A 110 -2.30 11.14 -77.85
CA ASP A 110 -2.16 12.59 -78.07
C ASP A 110 -0.71 12.93 -78.51
N GLU A 111 -0.54 13.41 -79.74
CA GLU A 111 0.57 14.31 -80.09
C GLU A 111 0.23 15.77 -79.74
N MET A 112 1.29 16.57 -79.49
CA MET A 112 1.49 18.03 -79.64
C MET A 112 2.47 18.48 -78.54
N ASN A 113 3.68 18.99 -78.87
CA ASN A 113 3.99 20.34 -79.38
C ASN A 113 3.63 21.43 -78.34
N ASP A 114 4.52 22.36 -77.97
CA ASP A 114 5.14 23.42 -78.79
C ASP A 114 6.35 24.07 -78.03
N VAL A 115 7.31 24.83 -78.58
CA VAL A 115 7.81 25.01 -79.97
C VAL A 115 9.19 25.74 -79.97
N GLU A 116 9.97 25.60 -81.05
CA GLU A 116 11.06 26.45 -81.63
C GLU A 116 12.06 27.29 -80.78
N PHE A 117 13.37 27.21 -81.14
CA PHE A 117 13.95 28.19 -82.08
C PHE A 117 15.18 27.64 -82.86
N ASP A 118 15.45 28.28 -84.01
CA ASP A 118 16.33 27.88 -85.14
C ASP A 118 17.85 28.23 -84.93
N GLU A 119 18.86 28.00 -85.82
CA GLU A 119 18.86 27.84 -87.29
C GLU A 119 20.13 27.14 -87.89
N ASN A 120 19.98 26.50 -89.07
CA ASN A 120 20.89 26.44 -90.26
C ASN A 120 22.24 25.63 -90.40
N ILE A 121 22.26 24.70 -91.39
CA ILE A 121 23.22 24.53 -92.55
C ILE A 121 24.71 24.07 -92.28
N ASN A 122 25.38 23.11 -92.96
CA ASN A 122 25.26 22.46 -94.29
C ASN A 122 25.89 21.02 -94.41
N VAL A 123 26.02 20.46 -95.64
CA VAL A 123 26.37 19.04 -96.01
C VAL A 123 27.69 18.90 -96.84
N ILE A 124 28.14 17.64 -97.15
CA ILE A 124 29.20 17.12 -98.09
C ILE A 124 30.46 16.57 -97.35
N ASN A 125 30.82 15.26 -97.32
CA ASN A 125 31.22 14.23 -98.35
C ASN A 125 32.69 14.40 -98.86
N ASP A 126 33.57 13.42 -99.16
CA ASP A 126 33.79 11.95 -98.90
C ASP A 126 35.37 11.73 -98.97
N ASP A 127 36.08 10.59 -99.16
CA ASP A 127 35.87 9.13 -99.35
C ASP A 127 37.23 8.34 -99.12
N GLU A 128 37.24 7.00 -99.31
CA GLU A 128 38.38 6.11 -99.69
C GLU A 128 39.58 5.86 -98.72
N LEU A 129 40.45 4.82 -98.87
CA LEU A 129 40.34 3.37 -99.20
C LEU A 129 41.71 2.64 -98.94
N SER A 130 41.82 1.32 -99.23
CA SER A 130 43.04 0.45 -99.27
C SER A 130 43.71 0.09 -97.91
N GLY A 131 44.57 -0.94 -97.76
CA GLY A 131 45.08 -2.07 -98.58
C GLY A 131 46.17 -2.82 -97.76
N ALA A 132 46.15 -4.15 -97.57
CA ALA A 132 46.55 -5.26 -98.46
C ALA A 132 48.08 -5.62 -98.48
N ASP A 133 48.37 -6.92 -98.33
CA ASP A 133 49.54 -7.72 -98.79
C ASP A 133 50.96 -7.71 -98.15
N ASP A 134 51.32 -8.91 -97.61
CA ASP A 134 52.37 -9.87 -98.06
C ASP A 134 53.85 -9.95 -97.53
N SER A 135 54.33 -11.21 -97.56
CA SER A 135 55.71 -11.78 -97.66
C SER A 135 56.80 -11.65 -96.55
N ASP A 136 57.15 -12.84 -96.01
CA ASP A 136 58.48 -13.49 -95.78
C ASP A 136 59.75 -12.75 -95.30
N GLY A 137 60.61 -13.48 -94.55
CA GLY A 137 62.01 -13.08 -94.29
C GLY A 137 62.69 -13.80 -93.10
N ASP A 138 63.39 -14.91 -93.36
CA ASP A 138 64.06 -15.74 -92.34
C ASP A 138 65.07 -15.01 -91.42
N ASN A 139 65.09 -15.43 -90.15
CA ASN A 139 66.33 -15.68 -89.39
C ASN A 139 66.03 -16.50 -88.12
N ASP A 140 66.06 -17.83 -88.23
CA ASP A 140 65.92 -18.74 -87.08
C ASP A 140 67.28 -19.31 -86.65
N LEU A 141 67.64 -19.13 -85.38
CA LEU A 141 68.69 -19.81 -84.62
C LEU A 141 68.70 -19.24 -83.18
N VAL A 142 68.39 -19.95 -82.09
CA VAL A 142 67.78 -21.28 -81.92
C VAL A 142 66.74 -21.14 -80.81
N VAL A 143 65.47 -21.40 -81.13
CA VAL A 143 64.41 -21.51 -80.11
C VAL A 143 64.35 -22.95 -79.58
N LEU A 144 64.04 -23.14 -78.30
CA LEU A 144 63.81 -24.49 -77.76
C LEU A 144 62.51 -25.05 -78.33
N ASP A 145 62.57 -26.33 -78.74
CA ASP A 145 61.47 -27.13 -79.28
C ASP A 145 60.14 -26.89 -78.52
N PRO A 146 58.99 -26.65 -79.18
CA PRO A 146 57.74 -26.32 -78.49
C PRO A 146 57.30 -27.32 -77.42
N ASP A 147 57.60 -28.61 -77.57
CA ASP A 147 57.29 -29.64 -76.58
C ASP A 147 58.36 -29.81 -75.48
N HIS A 148 59.41 -28.97 -75.47
CA HIS A 148 60.46 -29.02 -74.46
C HIS A 148 59.92 -28.68 -73.06
N PRO A 149 60.22 -29.46 -71.99
CA PRO A 149 59.59 -29.29 -70.67
C PRO A 149 59.70 -27.91 -70.03
N LEU A 150 60.69 -27.10 -70.43
CA LEU A 150 60.88 -25.73 -69.95
C LEU A 150 60.00 -24.68 -70.68
N MET A 151 59.41 -25.02 -71.83
CA MET A 151 58.54 -24.12 -72.62
C MET A 151 57.05 -24.18 -72.19
N VAL A 152 56.61 -25.26 -71.55
CA VAL A 152 55.20 -25.48 -71.15
C VAL A 152 54.65 -24.37 -70.25
N ARG A 153 55.48 -23.82 -69.33
CA ARG A 153 55.11 -22.68 -68.46
C ARG A 153 54.80 -21.42 -69.25
N PHE A 154 55.55 -21.16 -70.33
CA PHE A 154 55.35 -20.01 -71.22
C PHE A 154 54.04 -20.15 -72.01
N GLN A 155 53.84 -21.27 -72.70
CA GLN A 155 52.67 -21.49 -73.56
C GLN A 155 51.34 -21.44 -72.78
N THR A 156 51.31 -22.05 -71.59
CA THR A 156 50.12 -22.09 -70.73
C THR A 156 49.64 -20.69 -70.34
N ALA A 157 50.57 -19.79 -70.00
CA ALA A 157 50.25 -18.41 -69.66
C ALA A 157 49.65 -17.63 -70.85
N TYR A 158 50.18 -17.84 -72.06
CA TYR A 158 49.68 -17.15 -73.26
C TYR A 158 48.25 -17.58 -73.64
N LYS A 159 47.93 -18.88 -73.57
CA LYS A 159 46.56 -19.38 -73.89
C LYS A 159 45.50 -18.80 -72.95
N ASN A 160 45.83 -18.67 -71.66
CA ASN A 160 44.92 -18.12 -70.64
C ASN A 160 44.63 -16.62 -70.79
N HIS A 161 45.40 -15.90 -71.61
CA HIS A 161 45.18 -14.48 -71.89
C HIS A 161 44.02 -14.27 -72.87
N LEU A 162 43.98 -15.03 -73.96
CA LEU A 162 43.02 -14.86 -75.06
C LEU A 162 41.57 -15.18 -74.65
N VAL A 163 41.35 -16.22 -73.85
CA VAL A 163 39.99 -16.65 -73.42
C VAL A 163 39.26 -15.53 -72.67
N LYS A 164 39.96 -14.85 -71.75
CA LYS A 164 39.41 -13.78 -70.90
C LYS A 164 38.93 -12.56 -71.68
N GLN A 165 39.45 -12.33 -72.89
CA GLN A 165 38.99 -11.22 -73.74
C GLN A 165 37.62 -11.50 -74.37
N LYS A 166 37.33 -12.76 -74.73
CA LYS A 166 36.03 -13.17 -75.31
C LYS A 166 34.91 -13.06 -74.29
N GLU A 167 35.12 -13.62 -73.09
CA GLU A 167 34.14 -13.63 -71.99
C GLU A 167 33.70 -12.22 -71.56
N LYS A 168 34.58 -11.22 -71.68
CA LYS A 168 34.31 -9.81 -71.36
C LYS A 168 33.27 -9.19 -72.30
N LEU A 169 33.41 -9.40 -73.61
CA LEU A 169 32.54 -8.80 -74.63
C LEU A 169 31.12 -9.38 -74.57
N GLU A 170 31.00 -10.70 -74.39
CA GLU A 170 29.72 -11.40 -74.21
C GLU A 170 28.98 -11.01 -72.92
N LEU A 171 29.60 -10.25 -72.01
CA LEU A 171 28.99 -9.78 -70.77
C LEU A 171 28.45 -8.34 -70.92
N GLU A 172 29.23 -7.46 -71.54
CA GLU A 172 28.86 -6.05 -71.77
C GLU A 172 27.61 -5.90 -72.67
N GLU A 173 27.38 -6.81 -73.63
CA GLU A 173 26.15 -6.87 -74.45
C GLU A 173 24.89 -7.13 -73.59
N ARG A 174 25.00 -7.99 -72.56
CA ARG A 174 23.85 -8.51 -71.82
C ARG A 174 23.35 -7.53 -70.75
N GLU A 175 24.25 -6.73 -70.17
CA GLU A 175 23.88 -5.69 -69.18
C GLU A 175 23.02 -4.57 -69.82
N VAL A 176 23.27 -4.21 -71.09
CA VAL A 176 22.54 -3.14 -71.80
C VAL A 176 21.07 -3.49 -72.06
N LEU A 177 20.77 -4.76 -72.36
CA LEU A 177 19.40 -5.21 -72.63
C LEU A 177 18.52 -5.17 -71.37
N GLU A 178 19.05 -5.52 -70.20
CA GLU A 178 18.29 -5.47 -68.95
C GLU A 178 17.89 -4.02 -68.58
N GLU A 179 18.80 -3.05 -68.70
CA GLU A 179 18.52 -1.66 -68.32
C GLU A 179 17.45 -1.01 -69.21
N LEU A 180 17.38 -1.39 -70.49
CA LEU A 180 16.31 -0.97 -71.42
C LEU A 180 14.93 -1.50 -70.99
N THR A 181 14.82 -2.77 -70.57
CA THR A 181 13.52 -3.34 -70.15
C THR A 181 12.95 -2.65 -68.92
N ARG A 182 13.83 -2.21 -68.01
CA ARG A 182 13.43 -1.57 -66.76
C ARG A 182 12.78 -0.20 -66.99
N GLN A 183 13.37 0.66 -67.83
CA GLN A 183 12.83 2.00 -68.06
C GLN A 183 11.46 1.99 -68.74
N LYS A 184 11.14 0.97 -69.55
CA LYS A 184 9.79 0.83 -70.14
C LYS A 184 8.72 0.59 -69.07
N LYS A 185 8.99 -0.30 -68.13
CA LYS A 185 8.09 -0.59 -67.00
C LYS A 185 7.87 0.62 -66.09
N ASP A 186 8.93 1.37 -65.81
CA ASP A 186 8.84 2.61 -65.01
C ASP A 186 7.98 3.69 -65.74
N ARG A 187 7.95 3.72 -67.09
CA ARG A 187 7.05 4.59 -67.88
C ARG A 187 5.58 4.14 -67.79
N GLU A 188 5.33 2.85 -67.91
CA GLU A 188 3.99 2.25 -67.88
C GLU A 188 3.27 2.49 -66.53
N GLU A 189 3.98 2.31 -65.41
CA GLU A 189 3.43 2.58 -64.07
C GLU A 189 3.06 4.05 -63.87
N LEU A 190 3.81 4.98 -64.46
CA LEU A 190 3.53 6.42 -64.37
C LEU A 190 2.30 6.81 -65.19
N GLY A 191 2.10 6.20 -66.37
CA GLY A 191 0.91 6.40 -67.20
C GLY A 191 -0.40 5.92 -66.53
N VAL A 192 -0.38 4.76 -65.87
CA VAL A 192 -1.55 4.24 -65.13
C VAL A 192 -2.01 5.19 -64.01
N ASN A 193 -1.04 5.81 -63.31
CA ASN A 193 -1.36 6.79 -62.26
C ASN A 193 -2.02 8.04 -62.85
N LEU A 194 -1.51 8.58 -63.96
CA LEU A 194 -2.08 9.75 -64.63
C LEU A 194 -3.54 9.50 -65.08
N TYR A 195 -3.79 8.34 -65.68
CA TYR A 195 -5.14 7.91 -66.11
C TYR A 195 -6.12 7.83 -64.94
N SER A 196 -5.67 7.35 -63.77
CA SER A 196 -6.53 7.28 -62.57
C SER A 196 -6.98 8.68 -62.09
N SER A 197 -6.08 9.67 -62.11
CA SER A 197 -6.41 11.05 -61.74
C SER A 197 -7.31 11.74 -62.77
N GLN A 198 -7.13 11.45 -64.06
CA GLN A 198 -8.04 11.91 -65.12
C GLN A 198 -9.47 11.37 -64.90
N GLN A 199 -9.60 10.10 -64.51
CA GLN A 199 -10.90 9.48 -64.23
C GLN A 199 -11.60 10.05 -62.99
N GLU A 200 -10.85 10.42 -61.94
CA GLU A 200 -11.43 11.16 -60.79
C GLU A 200 -11.89 12.57 -61.17
N LEU A 201 -11.12 13.28 -62.02
CA LEU A 201 -11.46 14.62 -62.48
C LEU A 201 -12.72 14.63 -63.35
N ALA A 202 -12.85 13.71 -64.31
CA ALA A 202 -14.05 13.55 -65.13
C ALA A 202 -15.30 13.21 -64.28
N ARG A 203 -15.12 12.40 -63.22
CA ARG A 203 -16.19 12.10 -62.26
C ARG A 203 -16.66 13.33 -61.48
N LEU A 204 -15.76 14.26 -61.15
CA LEU A 204 -16.10 15.51 -60.48
C LEU A 204 -16.83 16.49 -61.43
N GLN A 205 -16.42 16.56 -62.70
CA GLN A 205 -17.11 17.34 -63.74
C GLN A 205 -18.56 16.86 -63.94
N MET A 206 -18.77 15.55 -64.13
CA MET A 206 -20.12 14.96 -64.19
C MET A 206 -20.98 15.21 -62.94
N LEU A 207 -20.36 15.43 -61.77
CA LEU A 207 -21.10 15.76 -60.54
C LEU A 207 -21.52 17.24 -60.52
N LEU A 208 -20.65 18.12 -61.01
CA LEU A 208 -20.90 19.56 -61.12
C LEU A 208 -22.05 19.85 -62.10
N GLU A 209 -22.03 19.22 -63.28
CA GLU A 209 -23.10 19.32 -64.29
C GLU A 209 -24.46 18.91 -63.70
N LYS A 210 -24.50 17.80 -62.95
CA LYS A 210 -25.74 17.30 -62.32
C LYS A 210 -26.29 18.19 -61.19
N GLU A 211 -25.47 19.02 -60.56
CA GLU A 211 -25.96 20.07 -59.66
C GLU A 211 -26.37 21.35 -60.43
N HIS A 212 -25.74 21.62 -61.58
CA HIS A 212 -26.13 22.72 -62.47
C HIS A 212 -27.50 22.46 -63.13
N ASP A 213 -27.78 21.23 -63.59
CA ASP A 213 -29.09 20.82 -64.09
C ASP A 213 -30.19 21.01 -63.05
N LYS A 214 -29.94 20.57 -61.80
CA LYS A 214 -30.87 20.78 -60.68
C LYS A 214 -31.09 22.25 -60.36
N TYR A 215 -30.03 23.07 -60.45
CA TYR A 215 -30.16 24.52 -60.31
C TYR A 215 -31.08 25.10 -61.39
N ASN A 216 -30.89 24.71 -62.64
CA ASN A 216 -31.70 25.15 -63.77
C ASN A 216 -33.16 24.66 -63.69
N GLU A 217 -33.41 23.43 -63.23
CA GLU A 217 -34.76 22.93 -62.95
C GLU A 217 -35.45 23.75 -61.84
N ASN A 218 -34.76 23.99 -60.72
CA ASN A 218 -35.29 24.80 -59.61
C ASN A 218 -35.52 26.26 -60.03
N HIS A 219 -34.64 26.84 -60.86
CA HIS A 219 -34.83 28.16 -61.45
C HIS A 219 -36.11 28.20 -62.29
N ASN A 220 -36.28 27.24 -63.21
CA ASN A 220 -37.47 27.14 -64.05
C ASN A 220 -38.77 26.93 -63.25
N LEU A 221 -38.73 26.18 -62.15
CA LEU A 221 -39.86 26.06 -61.22
C LEU A 221 -40.16 27.39 -60.50
N ARG A 222 -39.12 28.14 -60.09
CA ARG A 222 -39.27 29.47 -59.46
C ARG A 222 -39.92 30.46 -60.42
N THR A 223 -39.44 30.55 -61.66
CA THR A 223 -39.98 31.45 -62.69
C THR A 223 -41.44 31.12 -63.05
N LYS A 224 -41.80 29.82 -63.10
CA LYS A 224 -43.20 29.39 -63.27
C LYS A 224 -44.09 29.81 -62.08
N ALA A 225 -43.60 29.72 -60.84
CA ALA A 225 -44.32 30.17 -59.66
C ALA A 225 -44.46 31.71 -59.57
N GLU A 226 -43.42 32.45 -59.98
CA GLU A 226 -43.46 33.92 -60.08
C GLU A 226 -44.48 34.37 -61.15
N GLY A 227 -44.54 33.68 -62.29
CA GLY A 227 -45.54 33.91 -63.33
C GLY A 227 -46.99 33.68 -62.85
N THR A 228 -47.27 32.57 -62.15
CA THR A 228 -48.63 32.33 -61.62
C THR A 228 -49.01 33.33 -60.51
N MET A 229 -48.05 33.73 -59.66
CA MET A 229 -48.23 34.79 -58.67
C MET A 229 -48.56 36.15 -59.33
N SER A 230 -47.95 36.47 -60.47
CA SER A 230 -48.26 37.69 -61.23
C SER A 230 -49.72 37.69 -61.73
N ASN A 231 -50.15 36.60 -62.37
CA ASN A 231 -51.51 36.45 -62.88
C ASN A 231 -52.56 36.54 -61.76
N VAL A 232 -52.29 35.98 -60.58
CA VAL A 232 -53.18 36.08 -59.40
C VAL A 232 -53.31 37.52 -58.90
N LYS A 233 -52.21 38.31 -58.90
CA LYS A 233 -52.26 39.73 -58.53
C LYS A 233 -53.11 40.54 -59.51
N GLU A 234 -52.98 40.29 -60.81
CA GLU A 234 -53.78 40.98 -61.83
C GLU A 234 -55.29 40.68 -61.70
N ILE A 235 -55.65 39.42 -61.46
CA ILE A 235 -57.03 39.00 -61.19
C ILE A 235 -57.58 39.67 -59.92
N HIS A 236 -56.78 39.75 -58.84
CA HIS A 236 -57.18 40.43 -57.62
C HIS A 236 -57.47 41.93 -57.86
N GLN A 237 -56.60 42.61 -58.62
CA GLN A 237 -56.76 44.04 -58.92
C GLN A 237 -57.98 44.33 -59.84
N LYS A 238 -58.32 43.41 -60.75
CA LYS A 238 -59.58 43.47 -61.52
C LYS A 238 -60.80 43.35 -60.60
N ASN A 239 -60.77 42.43 -59.64
CA ASN A 239 -61.86 42.25 -58.68
C ASN A 239 -62.04 43.42 -57.70
N THR A 240 -60.96 44.07 -57.24
CA THR A 240 -61.07 45.27 -56.38
C THR A 240 -61.75 46.44 -57.08
N ASN A 241 -61.52 46.60 -58.39
CA ASN A 241 -62.14 47.68 -59.17
C ASN A 241 -63.67 47.47 -59.30
N ILE A 242 -64.10 46.26 -59.63
CA ILE A 242 -65.54 45.89 -59.73
C ILE A 242 -66.27 46.16 -58.40
N LEU A 243 -65.64 45.84 -57.27
CA LEU A 243 -66.18 46.11 -55.93
C LEU A 243 -66.34 47.61 -55.62
N SER A 244 -65.53 48.48 -56.26
CA SER A 244 -65.62 49.94 -56.09
C SER A 244 -66.82 50.55 -56.82
N ASP A 245 -67.16 50.05 -58.01
CA ASP A 245 -68.27 50.57 -58.81
C ASP A 245 -69.64 50.15 -58.28
N GLN A 246 -69.76 48.91 -57.77
CA GLN A 246 -70.99 48.46 -57.10
C GLN A 246 -71.35 49.33 -55.88
N ARG A 247 -70.36 49.89 -55.17
CA ARG A 247 -70.60 50.80 -54.03
C ARG A 247 -71.21 52.14 -54.46
N LYS A 248 -70.84 52.68 -55.63
CA LYS A 248 -71.39 53.95 -56.15
C LYS A 248 -72.89 53.81 -56.42
N LYS A 249 -73.29 52.73 -57.09
CA LYS A 249 -74.68 52.48 -57.54
C LYS A 249 -75.69 52.31 -56.40
N VAL A 250 -75.24 51.91 -55.21
CA VAL A 250 -76.08 51.83 -53.99
C VAL A 250 -76.40 53.22 -53.41
N GLN A 251 -75.57 54.22 -53.69
CA GLN A 251 -75.74 55.58 -53.16
C GLN A 251 -76.81 56.38 -53.93
N GLU A 252 -76.92 56.14 -55.25
CA GLU A 252 -77.91 56.77 -56.14
C GLU A 252 -79.34 56.39 -55.77
N LEU A 253 -79.61 55.11 -55.48
CA LEU A 253 -80.95 54.59 -55.16
C LEU A 253 -81.56 55.12 -53.85
N ARG A 254 -80.81 55.87 -53.03
CA ARG A 254 -81.32 56.42 -51.77
C ARG A 254 -82.07 57.75 -51.92
N THR A 255 -81.76 58.54 -52.95
CA THR A 255 -82.31 59.91 -53.08
C THR A 255 -83.68 59.96 -53.77
N GLU A 256 -84.08 58.92 -54.48
CA GLU A 256 -85.40 58.88 -55.16
C GLU A 256 -86.57 58.77 -54.18
N VAL A 257 -86.38 58.09 -53.04
CA VAL A 257 -87.42 57.74 -52.07
C VAL A 257 -88.07 58.97 -51.41
N GLU A 258 -87.29 60.02 -51.14
CA GLU A 258 -87.74 61.17 -50.35
C GLU A 258 -88.80 62.03 -51.06
N ASN A 259 -88.83 62.02 -52.39
CA ASN A 259 -89.70 62.90 -53.19
C ASN A 259 -91.20 62.52 -53.15
N LEU A 260 -91.52 61.24 -52.93
CA LEU A 260 -92.89 60.72 -53.07
C LEU A 260 -93.84 61.12 -51.92
N ALA A 261 -93.32 61.46 -50.74
CA ALA A 261 -94.13 61.72 -49.55
C ALA A 261 -95.01 63.00 -49.64
N SER A 262 -94.62 63.95 -50.49
CA SER A 262 -95.21 65.31 -50.54
C SER A 262 -96.64 65.40 -51.08
N ARG A 263 -97.09 64.43 -51.89
CA ARG A 263 -98.23 64.59 -52.80
C ARG A 263 -99.62 64.31 -52.19
N VAL A 264 -99.69 63.78 -50.97
CA VAL A 264 -100.92 63.19 -50.40
C VAL A 264 -101.91 64.22 -49.84
N LEU A 265 -101.43 65.35 -49.30
CA LEU A 265 -102.22 66.26 -48.45
C LEU A 265 -103.39 66.99 -49.15
N TYR A 266 -103.36 67.16 -50.47
CA TYR A 266 -104.33 68.02 -51.19
C TYR A 266 -105.73 67.42 -51.40
N MET A 267 -105.94 66.12 -51.23
CA MET A 267 -107.23 65.48 -51.60
C MET A 267 -108.35 65.60 -50.54
N GLN A 268 -108.06 66.14 -49.35
CA GLN A 268 -108.92 65.92 -48.18
C GLN A 268 -110.01 66.99 -47.98
N GLU A 269 -109.90 68.13 -48.66
CA GLU A 269 -110.76 69.32 -48.45
C GLU A 269 -112.13 69.23 -49.17
N ALA A 270 -112.25 68.39 -50.20
CA ALA A 270 -113.38 68.40 -51.13
C ALA A 270 -114.68 67.76 -50.61
N LYS A 271 -114.67 67.01 -49.50
CA LYS A 271 -115.79 66.13 -49.09
C LYS A 271 -116.90 66.87 -48.32
N GLY A 272 -117.38 67.98 -48.88
CA GLY A 272 -118.45 68.83 -48.34
C GLY A 272 -119.88 68.30 -48.53
N ASP A 273 -120.07 67.19 -49.27
CA ASP A 273 -121.37 66.62 -49.66
C ASP A 273 -122.19 65.97 -48.51
N VAL A 274 -121.88 66.32 -47.26
CA VAL A 274 -122.41 65.83 -45.97
C VAL A 274 -123.93 66.03 -45.79
N ARG A 275 -124.65 66.47 -46.83
CA ARG A 275 -126.12 66.67 -46.80
C ARG A 275 -126.94 65.51 -47.35
N SER A 276 -126.39 64.61 -48.16
CA SER A 276 -126.99 63.28 -48.36
C SER A 276 -127.00 62.49 -47.05
N ASP A 277 -125.97 62.71 -46.24
CA ASP A 277 -125.70 61.93 -45.04
C ASP A 277 -126.78 62.13 -43.98
N ILE A 278 -127.53 63.24 -43.94
CA ILE A 278 -128.56 63.47 -42.91
C ILE A 278 -129.74 62.47 -43.03
N ALA A 279 -130.13 62.10 -44.24
CA ALA A 279 -131.21 61.12 -44.47
C ALA A 279 -130.74 59.68 -44.25
N VAL A 280 -129.46 59.40 -44.54
CA VAL A 280 -128.80 58.13 -44.22
C VAL A 280 -128.60 58.02 -42.69
N MET A 281 -128.12 59.09 -42.05
CA MET A 281 -127.80 59.21 -40.62
C MET A 281 -128.94 58.77 -39.72
N LYS A 282 -130.22 58.92 -40.09
CA LYS A 282 -131.29 58.46 -39.19
C LYS A 282 -131.39 56.94 -39.11
N ARG A 283 -131.29 56.23 -40.24
CA ARG A 283 -131.20 54.75 -40.28
C ARG A 283 -129.80 54.24 -39.90
N ALA A 284 -128.77 55.02 -40.22
CA ALA A 284 -127.40 54.72 -39.84
C ALA A 284 -127.13 55.03 -38.35
N ALA A 285 -127.92 55.86 -37.65
CA ALA A 285 -127.81 56.05 -36.21
C ALA A 285 -128.45 54.89 -35.43
N GLU A 286 -129.56 54.33 -35.93
CA GLU A 286 -130.14 53.10 -35.38
C GLU A 286 -129.18 51.91 -35.60
N LYS A 287 -128.62 51.77 -36.81
CA LYS A 287 -127.57 50.78 -37.09
C LYS A 287 -126.28 51.04 -36.31
N ALA A 288 -125.85 52.31 -36.19
CA ALA A 288 -124.66 52.68 -35.43
C ALA A 288 -124.85 52.59 -33.92
N HIS A 289 -126.06 52.66 -33.36
CA HIS A 289 -126.26 52.28 -31.95
C HIS A 289 -126.07 50.76 -31.75
N GLY A 290 -126.45 49.93 -32.74
CA GLY A 290 -126.03 48.53 -32.80
C GLY A 290 -124.51 48.39 -32.88
N GLU A 291 -123.88 48.97 -33.91
CA GLU A 291 -122.44 48.86 -34.15
C GLU A 291 -121.59 49.53 -33.04
N VAL A 292 -122.09 50.56 -32.36
CA VAL A 292 -121.45 51.17 -31.18
C VAL A 292 -121.62 50.29 -29.96
N THR A 293 -122.77 49.67 -29.69
CA THR A 293 -122.87 48.73 -28.56
C THR A 293 -122.09 47.43 -28.79
N GLU A 294 -121.94 46.98 -30.04
CA GLU A 294 -120.99 45.94 -30.41
C GLU A 294 -119.53 46.40 -30.30
N ALA A 295 -119.20 47.62 -30.75
CA ALA A 295 -117.87 48.21 -30.61
C ALA A 295 -117.49 48.50 -29.16
N GLU A 296 -118.43 48.87 -28.28
CA GLU A 296 -118.25 49.01 -26.84
C GLU A 296 -117.98 47.65 -26.19
N GLN A 297 -118.68 46.59 -26.60
CA GLN A 297 -118.39 45.23 -26.15
C GLN A 297 -117.03 44.73 -26.66
N LEU A 298 -116.66 45.02 -27.91
CA LEU A 298 -115.36 44.70 -28.48
C LEU A 298 -114.24 45.54 -27.84
N LYS A 299 -114.50 46.81 -27.53
CA LYS A 299 -113.58 47.70 -26.82
C LYS A 299 -113.40 47.23 -25.38
N LYS A 300 -114.45 46.88 -24.65
CA LYS A 300 -114.37 46.25 -23.33
C LYS A 300 -113.60 44.92 -23.35
N LYS A 301 -113.76 44.10 -24.40
CA LYS A 301 -112.95 42.89 -24.62
C LYS A 301 -111.48 43.23 -24.92
N GLN A 302 -111.21 44.28 -25.70
CA GLN A 302 -109.86 44.80 -25.93
C GLN A 302 -109.24 45.32 -24.64
N ASP A 303 -109.99 46.04 -23.80
CA ASP A 303 -109.50 46.64 -22.57
C ASP A 303 -109.21 45.57 -21.50
N PHE A 304 -110.02 44.51 -21.40
CA PHE A 304 -109.66 43.32 -20.62
C PHE A 304 -108.44 42.56 -21.21
N LEU A 305 -108.25 42.55 -22.53
CA LEU A 305 -107.05 41.98 -23.15
C LEU A 305 -105.81 42.84 -22.89
N VAL A 306 -105.95 44.17 -22.92
CA VAL A 306 -104.90 45.13 -22.58
C VAL A 306 -104.53 44.98 -21.10
N ASP A 307 -105.50 45.00 -20.18
CA ASP A 307 -105.28 44.75 -18.75
C ASP A 307 -104.55 43.41 -18.52
N ARG A 308 -104.99 42.32 -19.15
CA ARG A 308 -104.30 41.02 -19.06
C ARG A 308 -102.90 41.02 -19.70
N LEU A 309 -102.63 41.87 -20.69
CA LEU A 309 -101.31 42.04 -21.28
C LEU A 309 -100.41 42.91 -20.41
N THR A 310 -100.91 44.03 -19.86
CA THR A 310 -100.22 44.88 -18.89
C THR A 310 -99.84 44.07 -17.67
N GLN A 311 -100.79 43.37 -17.02
CA GLN A 311 -100.50 42.47 -15.90
C GLN A 311 -99.52 41.33 -16.24
N LYS A 312 -99.36 40.94 -17.52
CA LYS A 312 -98.33 39.99 -17.94
C LYS A 312 -96.99 40.69 -18.15
N VAL A 313 -96.98 41.90 -18.71
CA VAL A 313 -95.79 42.75 -18.87
C VAL A 313 -95.23 43.13 -17.50
N ASP A 314 -96.08 43.48 -16.53
CA ASP A 314 -95.68 43.81 -15.17
C ASP A 314 -95.02 42.60 -14.49
N ARG A 315 -95.66 41.42 -14.54
CA ARG A 315 -95.06 40.16 -14.04
C ARG A 315 -93.76 39.81 -14.75
N LEU A 316 -93.64 40.05 -16.05
CA LEU A 316 -92.39 39.84 -16.78
C LEU A 316 -91.31 40.84 -16.36
N HIS A 317 -91.66 42.08 -15.99
CA HIS A 317 -90.70 43.02 -15.40
C HIS A 317 -90.32 42.64 -13.96
N GLU A 318 -91.24 42.09 -13.16
CA GLU A 318 -90.94 41.52 -11.84
C GLU A 318 -90.03 40.28 -11.96
N GLU A 319 -90.29 39.38 -12.90
CA GLU A 319 -89.45 38.22 -13.22
C GLU A 319 -88.06 38.68 -13.72
N ILE A 320 -87.98 39.64 -14.64
CA ILE A 320 -86.70 40.20 -15.12
C ILE A 320 -85.94 40.86 -13.98
N ALA A 321 -86.56 41.73 -13.17
CA ALA A 321 -85.90 42.38 -12.05
C ALA A 321 -85.42 41.39 -10.97
N MET A 322 -86.14 40.28 -10.78
CA MET A 322 -85.73 39.18 -9.90
C MET A 322 -84.52 38.42 -10.48
N TYR A 323 -84.51 38.14 -11.79
CA TYR A 323 -83.36 37.53 -12.46
C TYR A 323 -82.14 38.45 -12.53
N ASP A 324 -82.31 39.76 -12.75
CA ASP A 324 -81.23 40.75 -12.73
C ASP A 324 -80.64 40.92 -11.31
N ALA A 325 -81.47 40.88 -10.26
CA ALA A 325 -80.99 40.81 -8.89
C ALA A 325 -80.23 39.49 -8.61
N GLN A 326 -80.69 38.37 -9.19
CA GLN A 326 -80.03 37.08 -9.04
C GLN A 326 -78.68 37.02 -9.79
N THR A 327 -78.58 37.56 -11.01
CA THR A 327 -77.31 37.60 -11.76
C THR A 327 -76.31 38.55 -11.11
N LEU A 328 -76.73 39.71 -10.61
CA LEU A 328 -75.86 40.60 -9.83
C LEU A 328 -75.34 39.94 -8.55
N ALA A 329 -76.19 39.20 -7.82
CA ALA A 329 -75.77 38.44 -6.66
C ALA A 329 -74.76 37.33 -7.02
N GLN A 330 -75.01 36.58 -8.11
CA GLN A 330 -74.10 35.54 -8.60
C GLN A 330 -72.78 36.12 -9.14
N GLU A 331 -72.80 37.30 -9.76
CA GLU A 331 -71.58 38.03 -10.14
C GLU A 331 -70.78 38.46 -8.91
N GLU A 332 -71.42 38.92 -7.83
CA GLU A 332 -70.71 39.30 -6.60
C GLU A 332 -70.17 38.08 -5.86
N GLU A 333 -70.92 36.97 -5.77
CA GLU A 333 -70.45 35.69 -5.22
C GLU A 333 -69.27 35.12 -6.03
N THR A 334 -69.36 35.08 -7.37
CA THR A 334 -68.28 34.59 -8.22
C THR A 334 -67.05 35.51 -8.21
N ARG A 335 -67.24 36.84 -8.14
CA ARG A 335 -66.16 37.81 -7.95
C ARG A 335 -65.51 37.71 -6.57
N SER A 336 -66.28 37.33 -5.54
CA SER A 336 -65.75 36.98 -4.20
C SER A 336 -64.93 35.68 -4.25
N ALA A 337 -65.46 34.63 -4.88
CA ALA A 337 -64.75 33.36 -5.08
C ALA A 337 -63.49 33.50 -5.95
N GLN A 338 -63.47 34.41 -6.92
CA GLN A 338 -62.27 34.75 -7.70
C GLN A 338 -61.21 35.45 -6.83
N ARG A 339 -61.61 36.33 -5.90
CA ARG A 339 -60.67 36.96 -4.94
C ARG A 339 -60.07 35.90 -4.02
N THR A 340 -60.87 35.07 -3.37
CA THR A 340 -60.36 34.02 -2.47
C THR A 340 -59.54 32.96 -3.21
N LEU A 341 -59.86 32.66 -4.48
CA LEU A 341 -59.00 31.85 -5.33
C LEU A 341 -57.66 32.54 -5.64
N SER A 342 -57.65 33.84 -5.94
CA SER A 342 -56.41 34.58 -6.17
C SER A 342 -55.54 34.70 -4.91
N GLU A 343 -56.16 34.91 -3.75
CA GLU A 343 -55.52 34.91 -2.44
C GLU A 343 -54.89 33.53 -2.17
N ALA A 344 -55.65 32.45 -2.32
CA ALA A 344 -55.16 31.08 -2.18
C ALA A 344 -54.03 30.73 -3.19
N VAL A 345 -54.07 31.26 -4.41
CA VAL A 345 -52.95 31.12 -5.37
C VAL A 345 -51.71 31.85 -4.86
N THR A 346 -51.83 33.08 -4.36
CA THR A 346 -50.68 33.79 -3.77
C THR A 346 -50.15 33.14 -2.49
N GLU A 347 -51.01 32.52 -1.67
CA GLU A 347 -50.58 31.69 -0.53
C GLU A 347 -49.84 30.43 -1.00
N ILE A 348 -50.34 29.74 -2.04
CA ILE A 348 -49.65 28.58 -2.64
C ILE A 348 -48.29 28.98 -3.23
N GLU A 349 -48.18 30.14 -3.87
CA GLU A 349 -46.90 30.66 -4.37
C GLU A 349 -45.95 31.03 -3.22
N ALA A 350 -46.45 31.66 -2.15
CA ALA A 350 -45.67 31.93 -0.94
C ALA A 350 -45.16 30.63 -0.29
N ILE A 351 -46.03 29.63 -0.13
CA ILE A 351 -45.67 28.29 0.39
C ILE A 351 -44.65 27.59 -0.54
N GLN A 352 -44.72 27.80 -1.86
CA GLN A 352 -43.70 27.28 -2.78
C GLN A 352 -42.35 28.01 -2.67
N LEU A 353 -42.35 29.32 -2.40
CA LEU A 353 -41.14 30.10 -2.12
C LEU A 353 -40.52 29.71 -0.78
N GLU A 354 -41.33 29.62 0.28
CA GLU A 354 -40.89 29.11 1.58
C GLU A 354 -40.34 27.68 1.46
N LYS A 355 -41.03 26.78 0.74
CA LYS A 355 -40.54 25.42 0.49
C LYS A 355 -39.20 25.40 -0.25
N LYS A 356 -38.99 26.26 -1.26
CA LYS A 356 -37.70 26.42 -1.93
C LYS A 356 -36.63 26.93 -0.98
N GLN A 357 -36.95 27.92 -0.15
CA GLN A 357 -36.04 28.48 0.85
C GLN A 357 -35.69 27.45 1.94
N LEU A 358 -36.66 26.65 2.40
CA LEU A 358 -36.44 25.54 3.35
C LEU A 358 -35.57 24.45 2.72
N TYR A 359 -35.77 24.12 1.44
CA TYR A 359 -34.90 23.19 0.71
C TYR A 359 -33.47 23.72 0.59
N GLN A 360 -33.29 25.02 0.32
CA GLN A 360 -31.97 25.66 0.27
C GLN A 360 -31.31 25.71 1.66
N GLN A 361 -32.05 26.04 2.71
CA GLN A 361 -31.57 26.02 4.11
C GLN A 361 -31.23 24.59 4.57
N TRP A 362 -32.01 23.59 4.15
CA TRP A 362 -31.73 22.19 4.42
C TRP A 362 -30.51 21.70 3.66
N GLN A 363 -30.35 22.05 2.38
CA GLN A 363 -29.15 21.77 1.59
C GLN A 363 -27.91 22.47 2.16
N SER A 364 -27.99 23.74 2.58
CA SER A 364 -26.87 24.42 3.23
C SER A 364 -26.55 23.84 4.60
N SER A 365 -27.57 23.37 5.34
CA SER A 365 -27.38 22.64 6.61
C SER A 365 -26.76 21.27 6.40
N LEU A 366 -27.09 20.58 5.30
CA LEU A 366 -26.53 19.29 4.89
C LEU A 366 -25.07 19.42 4.43
N ILE A 367 -24.76 20.45 3.63
CA ILE A 367 -23.38 20.82 3.28
C ILE A 367 -22.61 21.24 4.53
N GLY A 368 -23.23 22.00 5.44
CA GLY A 368 -22.69 22.36 6.74
C GLY A 368 -22.59 21.19 7.74
N MET A 369 -23.26 20.06 7.47
CA MET A 369 -23.08 18.80 8.20
C MET A 369 -21.93 18.02 7.59
N SER A 370 -21.95 17.77 6.28
CA SER A 370 -20.86 17.14 5.52
C SER A 370 -19.50 17.79 5.78
N ARG A 371 -19.40 19.13 5.83
CA ARG A 371 -18.14 19.83 6.19
C ARG A 371 -17.74 19.67 7.66
N ARG A 372 -18.69 19.49 8.58
CA ARG A 372 -18.40 19.15 9.99
C ARG A 372 -17.99 17.69 10.13
N ASP A 373 -18.58 16.79 9.36
CA ASP A 373 -18.26 15.36 9.36
C ASP A 373 -16.87 15.13 8.71
N GLU A 374 -16.54 15.88 7.66
CA GLU A 374 -15.21 15.94 7.04
C GLU A 374 -14.16 16.53 7.99
N ALA A 375 -14.46 17.66 8.65
CA ALA A 375 -13.58 18.23 9.68
C ALA A 375 -13.44 17.31 10.90
N PHE A 376 -14.49 16.58 11.29
CA PHE A 376 -14.45 15.58 12.35
C PHE A 376 -13.61 14.37 11.94
N ALA A 377 -13.74 13.87 10.70
CA ALA A 377 -12.91 12.80 10.16
C ALA A 377 -11.43 13.22 10.10
N ALA A 378 -11.12 14.44 9.65
CA ALA A 378 -9.78 14.99 9.67
C ALA A 378 -9.23 15.15 11.10
N MET A 379 -10.05 15.60 12.06
CA MET A 379 -9.71 15.66 13.47
C MET A 379 -9.50 14.26 14.09
N GLN A 380 -10.25 13.26 13.64
CA GLN A 380 -10.16 11.87 14.10
C GLN A 380 -8.93 11.16 13.51
N GLN A 381 -8.54 11.48 12.26
CA GLN A 381 -7.26 11.09 11.67
C GLN A 381 -6.08 11.78 12.36
N ALA A 382 -6.18 13.08 12.67
CA ALA A 382 -5.18 13.77 13.46
C ALA A 382 -5.05 13.14 14.86
N LEU A 383 -6.17 12.74 15.48
CA LEU A 383 -6.18 12.02 16.75
C LEU A 383 -5.57 10.62 16.64
N SER A 384 -5.84 9.85 15.57
CA SER A 384 -5.21 8.53 15.38
C SER A 384 -3.71 8.65 15.16
N LEU A 385 -3.25 9.64 14.38
CA LEU A 385 -1.83 9.95 14.20
C LEU A 385 -1.14 10.39 15.51
N GLN A 386 -1.83 11.14 16.38
CA GLN A 386 -1.29 11.46 17.71
C GLN A 386 -1.31 10.24 18.65
N ILE A 387 -2.30 9.34 18.56
CA ILE A 387 -2.30 8.07 19.30
C ILE A 387 -1.17 7.15 18.81
N GLU A 388 -0.88 7.13 17.52
CA GLU A 388 0.27 6.42 16.96
C GLU A 388 1.59 7.05 17.40
N ARG A 389 1.70 8.37 17.41
CA ARG A 389 2.89 9.08 17.95
C ARG A 389 3.06 8.89 19.45
N ILE A 390 1.96 8.77 20.21
CA ILE A 390 2.02 8.38 21.62
C ILE A 390 2.52 6.94 21.74
N LYS A 391 2.02 6.00 20.93
CA LYS A 391 2.54 4.62 20.91
C LYS A 391 4.03 4.56 20.52
N THR A 392 4.50 5.34 19.55
CA THR A 392 5.95 5.34 19.22
C THR A 392 6.76 5.88 20.40
N ILE A 393 6.33 6.98 21.02
CA ILE A 393 6.95 7.52 22.24
C ILE A 393 6.87 6.52 23.41
N GLU A 394 5.79 5.75 23.55
CA GLU A 394 5.68 4.66 24.54
C GLU A 394 6.68 3.54 24.24
N THR A 395 6.83 3.12 22.98
CA THR A 395 7.85 2.11 22.60
C THR A 395 9.29 2.64 22.69
N GLU A 396 9.52 3.93 22.47
CA GLU A 396 10.80 4.59 22.72
C GLU A 396 11.08 4.62 24.23
N LEU A 397 10.09 5.01 25.05
CA LEU A 397 10.19 5.00 26.51
C LEU A 397 10.38 3.58 27.08
N ASP A 398 9.76 2.55 26.51
CA ASP A 398 9.98 1.16 26.89
C ASP A 398 11.33 0.63 26.38
N GLY A 399 11.80 1.09 25.22
CA GLY A 399 13.18 0.91 24.76
C GLY A 399 14.19 1.52 25.73
N TYR A 400 13.96 2.76 26.18
CA TYR A 400 14.77 3.43 27.18
C TYR A 400 14.65 2.77 28.56
N ARG A 401 13.48 2.33 29.01
CA ARG A 401 13.30 1.55 30.26
C ARG A 401 14.05 0.23 30.20
N ASN A 402 14.01 -0.47 29.07
CA ASN A 402 14.77 -1.70 28.87
C ASN A 402 16.29 -1.43 28.81
N SER A 403 16.72 -0.30 28.24
CA SER A 403 18.11 0.13 28.27
C SER A 403 18.57 0.53 29.67
N ILE A 404 17.72 1.22 30.44
CA ILE A 404 17.95 1.60 31.84
C ILE A 404 17.98 0.36 32.73
N SER A 405 17.07 -0.60 32.53
CA SER A 405 17.04 -1.89 33.24
C SER A 405 18.28 -2.74 32.93
N LYS A 406 18.72 -2.80 31.68
CA LYS A 406 20.02 -3.42 31.32
C LYS A 406 21.20 -2.70 31.97
N ALA A 407 21.22 -1.36 31.95
CA ALA A 407 22.26 -0.57 32.61
C ALA A 407 22.26 -0.78 34.14
N GLN A 408 21.08 -0.83 34.76
CA GLN A 408 20.89 -1.15 36.18
C GLN A 408 21.37 -2.57 36.49
N ALA A 409 21.00 -3.59 35.70
CA ALA A 409 21.49 -4.95 35.87
C ALA A 409 23.03 -5.04 35.72
N THR A 410 23.64 -4.30 34.77
CA THR A 410 25.11 -4.21 34.70
C THR A 410 25.72 -3.45 35.87
N ASN A 411 25.04 -2.44 36.42
CA ASN A 411 25.48 -1.70 37.60
C ASN A 411 25.37 -2.56 38.87
N GLU A 412 24.29 -3.33 39.02
CA GLU A 412 24.13 -4.35 40.06
C GLU A 412 25.17 -5.45 39.93
N GLN A 413 25.45 -5.94 38.72
CA GLN A 413 26.53 -6.91 38.49
C GLN A 413 27.91 -6.34 38.83
N LEU A 414 28.20 -5.09 38.45
CA LEU A 414 29.42 -4.38 38.80
C LEU A 414 29.51 -4.08 40.30
N THR A 415 28.39 -3.78 40.96
CA THR A 415 28.29 -3.54 42.40
C THR A 415 28.44 -4.85 43.19
N LEU A 416 27.88 -5.97 42.71
CA LEU A 416 28.11 -7.31 43.26
C LEU A 416 29.56 -7.74 43.05
N MET A 417 30.16 -7.44 41.89
CA MET A 417 31.57 -7.69 41.63
C MET A 417 32.49 -6.80 42.49
N GLN A 418 32.15 -5.53 42.69
CA GLN A 418 32.85 -4.63 43.60
C GLN A 418 32.71 -5.11 45.04
N ASN A 419 31.50 -5.42 45.52
CA ASN A 419 31.27 -5.97 46.86
C ASN A 419 32.02 -7.30 47.06
N ARG A 420 32.12 -8.16 46.03
CA ARG A 420 32.94 -9.37 46.09
C ARG A 420 34.42 -9.04 46.14
N ILE A 421 34.91 -8.12 45.31
CA ILE A 421 36.31 -7.65 45.32
C ILE A 421 36.66 -6.97 46.64
N GLU A 422 35.75 -6.21 47.25
CA GLU A 422 35.93 -5.61 48.58
C GLU A 422 35.89 -6.66 49.69
N ALA A 423 35.02 -7.68 49.59
CA ALA A 423 35.02 -8.84 50.48
C ALA A 423 36.33 -9.64 50.35
N ASP A 424 36.77 -9.92 49.12
CA ASP A 424 38.03 -10.59 48.76
C ASP A 424 39.23 -9.76 49.28
N ILE A 425 39.24 -8.44 49.10
CA ILE A 425 40.23 -7.52 49.68
C ILE A 425 40.17 -7.51 51.20
N SER A 426 38.98 -7.59 51.82
CA SER A 426 38.85 -7.70 53.28
C SER A 426 39.37 -9.04 53.79
N MET A 427 39.16 -10.12 53.04
CA MET A 427 39.64 -11.46 53.33
C MET A 427 41.15 -11.55 53.13
N VAL A 428 41.70 -10.96 52.07
CA VAL A 428 43.15 -10.82 51.84
C VAL A 428 43.78 -9.94 52.92
N LYS A 429 43.15 -8.82 53.33
CA LYS A 429 43.62 -8.01 54.48
C LYS A 429 43.60 -8.81 55.79
N LYS A 430 42.55 -9.60 56.05
CA LYS A 430 42.49 -10.52 57.21
C LYS A 430 43.53 -11.63 57.13
N LEU A 431 43.76 -12.22 55.95
CA LEU A 431 44.78 -13.25 55.72
C LEU A 431 46.19 -12.68 55.81
N ILE A 432 46.43 -11.45 55.37
CA ILE A 432 47.68 -10.70 55.59
C ILE A 432 47.84 -10.43 57.08
N GLY A 433 46.80 -9.99 57.79
CA GLY A 433 46.84 -9.85 59.26
C GLY A 433 47.16 -11.16 59.98
N VAL A 434 46.54 -12.27 59.57
CA VAL A 434 46.85 -13.62 60.09
C VAL A 434 48.27 -14.06 59.71
N SER A 435 48.76 -13.70 58.52
CA SER A 435 50.14 -13.99 58.08
C SER A 435 51.17 -13.15 58.81
N LEU A 436 50.88 -11.88 59.12
CA LEU A 436 51.69 -11.00 59.94
C LEU A 436 51.70 -11.47 61.40
N ASN A 437 50.55 -11.79 61.98
CA ASN A 437 50.46 -12.38 63.32
C ASN A 437 51.20 -13.72 63.37
N LYS A 438 51.09 -14.58 62.34
CA LYS A 438 51.89 -15.80 62.21
C LYS A 438 53.38 -15.48 62.06
N GLN A 439 53.76 -14.44 61.34
CA GLN A 439 55.16 -14.03 61.19
C GLN A 439 55.71 -13.43 62.50
N GLU A 440 54.91 -12.74 63.30
CA GLU A 440 55.28 -12.26 64.62
C GLU A 440 55.40 -13.41 65.62
N ILE A 441 54.42 -14.32 65.65
CA ILE A 441 54.49 -15.57 66.42
C ILE A 441 55.76 -16.34 66.02
N LEU A 442 55.98 -16.59 64.72
CA LEU A 442 57.18 -17.23 64.19
C LEU A 442 58.46 -16.44 64.45
N LYS A 443 58.45 -15.11 64.57
CA LYS A 443 59.60 -14.30 65.01
C LYS A 443 59.86 -14.46 66.51
N THR A 444 58.82 -14.55 67.36
CA THR A 444 59.01 -14.87 68.79
C THR A 444 59.42 -16.33 68.98
N GLU A 445 58.91 -17.26 68.18
CA GLU A 445 59.28 -18.67 68.18
C GLU A 445 60.69 -18.84 67.63
N TYR A 446 61.07 -18.19 66.53
CA TYR A 446 62.46 -18.17 66.05
C TYR A 446 63.40 -17.51 67.07
N SER A 447 62.96 -16.48 67.80
CA SER A 447 63.74 -15.93 68.93
C SER A 447 63.88 -16.94 70.08
N LYS A 448 62.81 -17.65 70.45
CA LYS A 448 62.83 -18.73 71.45
C LYS A 448 63.68 -19.92 71.00
N TYR A 449 63.57 -20.33 69.74
CA TYR A 449 64.31 -21.42 69.13
C TYR A 449 65.76 -21.05 68.86
N SER A 450 66.10 -19.81 68.54
CA SER A 450 67.48 -19.33 68.47
C SER A 450 68.12 -19.33 69.86
N ARG A 451 67.38 -18.90 70.89
CA ARG A 451 67.81 -19.01 72.29
C ARG A 451 67.96 -20.46 72.74
N MET A 452 66.96 -21.32 72.52
CA MET A 452 67.05 -22.75 72.85
C MET A 452 68.08 -23.48 71.99
N LEU A 453 68.32 -23.07 70.74
CA LEU A 453 69.41 -23.59 69.92
C LEU A 453 70.74 -23.20 70.53
N HIS A 454 70.95 -21.97 70.96
CA HIS A 454 72.17 -21.57 71.65
C HIS A 454 72.35 -22.32 72.99
N GLU A 455 71.29 -22.45 73.79
CA GLU A 455 71.30 -23.22 75.05
C GLU A 455 71.54 -24.72 74.80
N THR A 456 70.98 -25.30 73.73
CA THR A 456 71.21 -26.70 73.33
C THR A 456 72.50 -26.94 72.56
N GLU A 457 73.10 -25.95 71.91
CA GLU A 457 74.45 -26.00 71.34
C GLU A 457 75.49 -25.96 72.45
N GLN A 458 75.29 -25.12 73.47
CA GLN A 458 76.09 -25.18 74.70
C GLN A 458 75.95 -26.53 75.39
N ALA A 459 74.73 -27.07 75.49
CA ALA A 459 74.49 -28.40 76.07
C ALA A 459 75.07 -29.53 75.18
N LEU A 460 74.98 -29.42 73.86
CA LEU A 460 75.53 -30.37 72.88
C LEU A 460 77.05 -30.34 72.89
N ASN A 461 77.69 -29.19 73.10
CA ASN A 461 79.14 -29.12 73.21
C ASN A 461 79.62 -29.75 74.52
N LYS A 462 78.90 -29.59 75.64
CA LYS A 462 79.14 -30.36 76.88
C LYS A 462 78.90 -31.87 76.67
N ALA A 463 77.78 -32.24 76.05
CA ALA A 463 77.47 -33.63 75.72
C ALA A 463 78.45 -34.24 74.72
N LYS A 464 79.07 -33.46 73.83
CA LYS A 464 80.15 -33.92 72.94
C LYS A 464 81.45 -34.17 73.71
N THR A 465 81.83 -33.30 74.65
CA THR A 465 82.96 -33.59 75.53
C THR A 465 82.70 -34.84 76.37
N ASP A 466 81.47 -35.00 76.89
CA ASP A 466 81.05 -36.20 77.60
C ASP A 466 81.04 -37.44 76.70
N ILE A 467 80.57 -37.34 75.45
CA ILE A 467 80.60 -38.44 74.47
C ILE A 467 82.05 -38.84 74.16
N THR A 468 82.97 -37.90 73.92
CA THR A 468 84.38 -38.26 73.70
C THR A 468 85.01 -38.95 74.91
N LEU A 469 84.56 -38.61 76.13
CA LEU A 469 84.94 -39.31 77.34
C LEU A 469 84.33 -40.73 77.38
N ARG A 470 83.02 -40.87 77.15
CA ARG A 470 82.29 -42.15 77.15
C ARG A 470 82.67 -43.06 75.97
N GLU A 471 83.18 -42.53 74.87
CA GLU A 471 83.77 -43.31 73.77
C GLU A 471 85.15 -43.88 74.16
N SER A 472 85.96 -43.14 74.92
CA SER A 472 87.19 -43.69 75.51
C SER A 472 86.89 -44.80 76.54
N GLU A 473 85.79 -44.68 77.30
CA GLU A 473 85.30 -45.74 78.19
C GLU A 473 84.68 -46.92 77.42
N LEU A 474 83.88 -46.66 76.38
CA LEU A 474 83.22 -47.71 75.58
C LEU A 474 84.23 -48.50 74.73
N THR A 475 85.33 -47.90 74.30
CA THR A 475 86.41 -48.64 73.62
C THR A 475 87.18 -49.53 74.59
N ALA A 476 87.36 -49.12 75.84
CA ALA A 476 87.85 -50.00 76.91
C ALA A 476 86.86 -51.12 77.26
N LEU A 477 85.56 -50.80 77.40
CA LEU A 477 84.50 -51.76 77.71
C LEU A 477 84.22 -52.76 76.56
N ARG A 478 84.33 -52.37 75.28
CA ARG A 478 84.24 -53.33 74.17
C ARG A 478 85.35 -54.37 74.23
N LYS A 479 86.58 -53.94 74.54
CA LYS A 479 87.73 -54.80 74.89
C LYS A 479 87.54 -55.64 76.16
N GLN A 480 86.41 -55.49 76.87
CA GLN A 480 85.96 -56.42 77.90
C GLN A 480 84.81 -57.30 77.40
N VAL A 481 83.77 -56.73 76.78
CA VAL A 481 82.62 -57.47 76.27
C VAL A 481 83.00 -58.53 75.23
N GLU A 482 84.06 -58.32 74.43
CA GLU A 482 84.59 -59.38 73.55
C GLU A 482 85.04 -60.63 74.35
N ARG A 483 85.72 -60.44 75.49
CA ARG A 483 86.13 -61.53 76.40
C ARG A 483 84.94 -62.17 77.12
N GLU A 484 83.94 -61.37 77.51
CA GLU A 484 82.72 -61.88 78.17
C GLU A 484 81.81 -62.64 77.18
N TYR A 485 81.81 -62.29 75.89
CA TYR A 485 80.99 -62.97 74.88
C TYR A 485 81.51 -64.37 74.55
N GLU A 486 82.84 -64.56 74.55
CA GLU A 486 83.50 -65.87 74.52
C GLU A 486 83.16 -66.77 75.73
N GLU A 487 82.63 -66.19 76.83
CA GLU A 487 82.00 -66.94 77.92
C GLU A 487 80.49 -67.11 77.73
N LYS A 488 79.77 -66.10 77.26
CA LYS A 488 78.29 -66.10 77.16
C LYS A 488 77.74 -67.12 76.17
N VAL A 489 78.44 -67.39 75.06
CA VAL A 489 78.07 -68.44 74.09
C VAL A 489 78.03 -69.83 74.76
N ARG A 490 78.86 -70.05 75.78
CA ARG A 490 78.98 -71.29 76.57
C ARG A 490 77.77 -71.60 77.47
N ILE A 491 76.76 -70.71 77.53
CA ILE A 491 75.66 -70.76 78.51
C ILE A 491 74.27 -70.82 77.86
N GLU A 492 74.04 -70.16 76.72
CA GLU A 492 72.68 -70.07 76.13
C GLU A 492 72.13 -71.42 75.63
N GLU A 493 73.01 -72.40 75.37
CA GLU A 493 72.65 -73.78 75.07
C GLU A 493 71.75 -74.42 76.17
N GLY A 494 71.76 -73.89 77.39
CA GLY A 494 70.98 -74.40 78.54
C GLY A 494 69.61 -73.74 78.81
N ILE A 495 69.16 -72.73 78.06
CA ILE A 495 67.93 -71.96 78.40
C ILE A 495 66.67 -72.40 77.63
N MET A 496 66.81 -72.99 76.44
CA MET A 496 65.70 -73.44 75.58
C MET A 496 64.71 -74.41 76.25
N GLU A 497 65.10 -75.05 77.35
CA GLU A 497 64.40 -76.14 77.99
C GLU A 497 63.13 -75.73 78.79
N LYS A 498 62.99 -74.45 79.20
CA LYS A 498 62.06 -74.05 80.28
C LYS A 498 60.74 -73.37 79.90
N LEU A 499 60.49 -73.02 78.63
CA LEU A 499 59.39 -72.10 78.24
C LEU A 499 57.97 -72.73 78.18
N ARG A 500 57.63 -73.73 79.00
CA ARG A 500 56.53 -74.70 78.73
C ARG A 500 55.22 -74.59 79.53
N SER A 501 55.00 -73.59 80.40
CA SER A 501 53.91 -73.62 81.42
C SER A 501 53.10 -72.31 81.59
N GLN A 502 51.86 -72.22 81.07
CA GLN A 502 51.06 -70.97 80.90
C GLN A 502 49.55 -71.10 81.31
N MET A 503 48.80 -69.97 81.48
CA MET A 503 47.31 -69.70 81.28
C MET A 503 46.26 -69.47 82.46
N THR A 504 45.27 -68.52 82.24
CA THR A 504 43.90 -68.20 82.87
C THR A 504 43.70 -67.04 83.92
N LEU A 505 42.48 -66.72 84.49
CA LEU A 505 41.33 -65.78 84.10
C LEU A 505 40.33 -65.53 85.33
N ASP A 506 39.24 -64.68 85.50
CA ASP A 506 38.50 -63.51 84.86
C ASP A 506 37.29 -62.93 85.75
N LYS A 507 36.63 -61.77 85.40
CA LYS A 507 35.27 -61.14 85.78
C LYS A 507 34.99 -60.38 87.15
N ALA A 508 33.80 -59.71 87.41
CA ALA A 508 33.22 -58.42 86.88
C ALA A 508 31.88 -57.84 87.54
N ALA A 509 31.72 -56.48 87.64
CA ALA A 509 30.52 -55.55 87.49
C ALA A 509 29.33 -55.24 88.51
N GLN A 510 28.97 -53.93 88.73
CA GLN A 510 27.59 -53.31 88.94
C GLN A 510 27.55 -51.76 89.25
N TYR A 511 26.44 -50.99 89.01
CA TYR A 511 25.93 -49.86 89.88
C TYR A 511 24.65 -49.00 89.52
N SER A 512 24.42 -48.51 88.29
CA SER A 512 24.22 -47.04 87.98
C SER A 512 22.86 -46.26 88.12
N LYS A 513 21.75 -46.77 88.67
CA LYS A 513 20.34 -46.39 88.27
C LYS A 513 19.69 -44.99 88.58
N LYS A 514 20.33 -43.94 89.15
CA LYS A 514 19.60 -42.92 89.97
C LYS A 514 19.20 -41.52 89.42
N VAL A 515 19.41 -41.16 88.14
CA VAL A 515 19.35 -39.73 87.69
C VAL A 515 18.01 -39.24 87.10
N THR A 516 17.18 -40.11 86.54
CA THR A 516 16.17 -39.75 85.52
C THR A 516 14.98 -38.91 85.99
N ASP A 517 14.55 -39.02 87.25
CA ASP A 517 13.23 -38.51 87.68
C ASP A 517 13.08 -36.98 87.76
N LYS A 518 14.18 -36.21 87.74
CA LYS A 518 14.12 -34.74 87.83
C LYS A 518 13.53 -34.06 86.60
N ILE A 519 13.63 -34.67 85.41
CA ILE A 519 13.30 -34.00 84.14
C ILE A 519 11.77 -33.91 83.92
N LYS A 520 11.01 -34.93 84.33
CA LYS A 520 9.56 -35.00 84.04
C LYS A 520 8.72 -33.88 84.66
N LYS A 521 9.11 -33.36 85.83
CA LYS A 521 8.31 -32.36 86.58
C LYS A 521 8.26 -30.96 85.96
N ARG A 522 9.05 -30.68 84.92
CA ARG A 522 9.08 -29.38 84.23
C ARG A 522 8.19 -29.32 82.98
N GLY A 523 7.72 -30.47 82.47
CA GLY A 523 6.77 -30.50 81.34
C GLY A 523 5.37 -30.07 81.76
N THR A 524 4.84 -30.71 82.82
CA THR A 524 3.48 -30.51 83.33
C THR A 524 3.13 -29.08 83.77
N GLU A 525 4.13 -28.22 83.99
CA GLU A 525 3.94 -26.82 84.37
C GLU A 525 3.49 -25.95 83.18
N LEU A 526 3.86 -26.33 81.94
CA LEU A 526 3.50 -25.60 80.73
C LEU A 526 2.11 -25.99 80.22
N ASP A 527 1.73 -27.27 80.35
CA ASP A 527 0.39 -27.75 79.97
C ASP A 527 -0.71 -27.03 80.80
N ASN A 528 -0.44 -26.77 82.09
CA ASN A 528 -1.32 -26.00 82.97
C ASN A 528 -1.60 -24.57 82.47
N GLN A 529 -0.64 -23.93 81.78
CA GLN A 529 -0.80 -22.57 81.27
C GLN A 529 -1.69 -22.53 80.01
N LEU A 530 -1.63 -23.56 79.16
CA LEU A 530 -2.57 -23.73 78.06
C LEU A 530 -4.00 -23.97 78.57
N ALA A 531 -4.17 -24.85 79.56
CA ALA A 531 -5.47 -25.11 80.19
C ALA A 531 -6.07 -23.85 80.86
N GLN A 532 -5.23 -22.88 81.28
CA GLN A 532 -5.71 -21.60 81.82
C GLN A 532 -6.27 -20.68 80.72
N VAL A 533 -5.63 -20.63 79.53
CA VAL A 533 -6.15 -19.87 78.38
C VAL A 533 -7.45 -20.47 77.84
N GLU A 534 -7.57 -21.80 77.80
CA GLU A 534 -8.83 -22.48 77.45
C GLU A 534 -9.95 -22.22 78.47
N ASN A 535 -9.61 -22.05 79.77
CA ASN A 535 -10.56 -21.63 80.79
C ASN A 535 -11.02 -20.18 80.62
N ASP A 536 -10.16 -19.27 80.17
CA ASP A 536 -10.52 -17.88 79.92
C ASP A 536 -11.44 -17.76 78.68
N ILE A 537 -11.15 -18.50 77.59
CA ILE A 537 -12.06 -18.65 76.43
C ILE A 537 -13.42 -19.23 76.86
N SER A 538 -13.41 -20.22 77.77
CA SER A 538 -14.64 -20.80 78.33
C SER A 538 -15.42 -19.81 79.20
N ARG A 539 -14.73 -18.87 79.87
CA ARG A 539 -15.35 -17.81 80.67
C ARG A 539 -16.03 -16.76 79.79
N ASP A 540 -15.45 -16.42 78.65
CA ASP A 540 -16.08 -15.52 77.67
C ASP A 540 -17.29 -16.17 76.97
N LEU A 541 -17.22 -17.48 76.67
CA LEU A 541 -18.39 -18.25 76.24
C LEU A 541 -19.50 -18.29 77.31
N MET A 542 -19.15 -18.40 78.60
CA MET A 542 -20.12 -18.23 79.68
C MET A 542 -20.68 -16.80 79.76
N ALA A 543 -19.89 -15.76 79.48
CA ALA A 543 -20.39 -14.38 79.42
C ALA A 543 -21.41 -14.19 78.29
N ILE A 544 -21.15 -14.73 77.10
CA ILE A 544 -22.08 -14.73 75.96
C ILE A 544 -23.37 -15.50 76.32
N SER A 545 -23.23 -16.68 76.92
CA SER A 545 -24.37 -17.49 77.40
C SER A 545 -25.20 -16.74 78.46
N ASN A 546 -24.55 -16.03 79.39
CA ASN A 546 -25.18 -15.21 80.42
C ASN A 546 -25.93 -13.99 79.84
N VAL A 547 -25.46 -13.41 78.74
CA VAL A 547 -26.22 -12.38 77.99
C VAL A 547 -27.44 -13.01 77.31
N GLN A 548 -27.32 -14.20 76.72
CA GLN A 548 -28.45 -14.91 76.12
C GLN A 548 -29.49 -15.40 77.14
N THR A 549 -29.10 -15.82 78.35
CA THR A 549 -30.07 -16.11 79.43
C THR A 549 -30.68 -14.83 79.98
N ARG A 550 -29.95 -13.71 80.08
CA ARG A 550 -30.56 -12.39 80.36
C ARG A 550 -31.63 -12.02 79.34
N TRP A 551 -31.38 -12.27 78.06
CA TRP A 551 -32.33 -12.02 76.98
C TRP A 551 -33.58 -12.91 77.08
N ARG A 552 -33.41 -14.23 77.28
CA ARG A 552 -34.54 -15.15 77.51
C ARG A 552 -35.34 -14.79 78.77
N ASN A 553 -34.68 -14.41 79.86
CA ASN A 553 -35.35 -13.98 81.09
C ASN A 553 -36.20 -12.72 80.87
N LEU A 554 -35.76 -11.77 80.03
CA LEU A 554 -36.57 -10.61 79.64
C LEU A 554 -37.76 -11.01 78.75
N GLU A 555 -37.58 -12.00 77.86
CA GLU A 555 -38.66 -12.56 77.04
C GLU A 555 -39.73 -13.28 77.89
N ASP A 556 -39.31 -14.04 78.91
CA ASP A 556 -40.23 -14.75 79.80
C ASP A 556 -40.90 -13.82 80.82
N VAL A 557 -40.24 -12.75 81.27
CA VAL A 557 -40.90 -11.65 82.01
C VAL A 557 -41.98 -10.97 81.16
N LEU A 558 -41.74 -10.76 79.85
CA LEU A 558 -42.77 -10.25 78.93
C LEU A 558 -43.94 -11.24 78.76
N LYS A 559 -43.71 -12.55 78.78
CA LYS A 559 -44.80 -13.55 78.77
C LYS A 559 -45.59 -13.53 80.08
N GLN A 560 -44.92 -13.41 81.22
CA GLN A 560 -45.56 -13.32 82.54
C GLN A 560 -46.46 -12.08 82.65
N LEU A 561 -45.99 -10.88 82.26
CA LEU A 561 -46.84 -9.68 82.26
C LEU A 561 -48.08 -9.82 81.36
N ASN A 562 -47.97 -10.48 80.20
CA ASN A 562 -49.12 -10.70 79.33
C ASN A 562 -50.17 -11.65 79.95
N GLU A 563 -49.75 -12.68 80.67
CA GLU A 563 -50.69 -13.58 81.36
C GLU A 563 -51.29 -12.91 82.61
N GLU A 564 -50.57 -12.04 83.32
CA GLU A 564 -51.17 -11.18 84.37
C GLU A 564 -52.26 -10.26 83.79
N ILE A 565 -52.01 -9.61 82.65
CA ILE A 565 -53.00 -8.77 81.95
C ILE A 565 -54.24 -9.59 81.56
N ARG A 566 -54.05 -10.84 81.10
CA ARG A 566 -55.15 -11.76 80.78
C ARG A 566 -55.98 -12.09 82.03
N GLN A 567 -55.35 -12.41 83.15
CA GLN A 567 -56.04 -12.70 84.41
C GLN A 567 -56.81 -11.47 84.94
N LYS A 568 -56.24 -10.26 84.81
CA LYS A 568 -56.94 -9.00 85.15
C LYS A 568 -58.22 -8.84 84.31
N ASN A 569 -58.16 -9.07 83.00
CA ASN A 569 -59.34 -9.00 82.12
C ASN A 569 -60.40 -10.04 82.50
N GLU A 570 -60.02 -11.25 82.91
CA GLU A 570 -61.00 -12.25 83.38
C GLU A 570 -61.67 -11.86 84.71
N THR A 571 -60.99 -11.10 85.57
CA THR A 571 -61.65 -10.50 86.77
C THR A 571 -62.61 -9.36 86.40
N ALA A 572 -62.31 -8.57 85.36
CA ALA A 572 -63.21 -7.52 84.90
C ALA A 572 -64.54 -8.08 84.35
N ALA A 573 -64.48 -9.12 83.52
CA ALA A 573 -65.67 -9.77 82.94
C ALA A 573 -66.62 -10.37 84.01
N LYS A 574 -66.09 -10.76 85.18
CA LYS A 574 -66.89 -11.23 86.33
C LYS A 574 -67.63 -10.07 87.01
N ILE A 575 -66.99 -8.92 87.17
CA ILE A 575 -67.59 -7.70 87.73
C ILE A 575 -68.68 -7.15 86.80
N GLU A 576 -68.44 -7.16 85.49
CA GLU A 576 -69.38 -6.70 84.47
C GLU A 576 -70.69 -7.53 84.48
N ASN A 577 -70.59 -8.85 84.69
CA ASN A 577 -71.73 -9.74 84.89
C ASN A 577 -72.57 -9.39 86.14
N ASP A 578 -71.94 -8.91 87.22
CA ASP A 578 -72.65 -8.52 88.45
C ASP A 578 -73.29 -7.12 88.35
N ILE A 579 -72.80 -6.26 87.44
CA ILE A 579 -73.47 -5.00 87.07
C ILE A 579 -74.79 -5.30 86.35
N VAL A 580 -74.79 -6.22 85.37
CA VAL A 580 -76.01 -6.63 84.64
C VAL A 580 -77.10 -7.13 85.59
N LYS A 581 -76.74 -7.94 86.61
CA LYS A 581 -77.69 -8.44 87.63
C LYS A 581 -78.33 -7.32 88.47
N LYS A 582 -77.64 -6.20 88.68
CA LYS A 582 -78.18 -5.04 89.43
C LYS A 582 -79.16 -4.21 88.61
N ASN A 583 -78.94 -4.07 87.29
CA ASN A 583 -79.88 -3.34 86.42
C ASN A 583 -81.28 -4.01 86.38
N ALA A 584 -81.34 -5.34 86.37
CA ALA A 584 -82.60 -6.11 86.38
C ALA A 584 -83.47 -5.94 87.67
N VAL A 585 -83.00 -5.16 88.65
CA VAL A 585 -83.76 -4.77 89.87
C VAL A 585 -84.39 -3.37 89.71
N ILE A 586 -83.86 -2.53 88.81
CA ILE A 586 -84.29 -1.14 88.63
C ILE A 586 -85.60 -1.05 87.84
N GLU A 587 -85.73 -1.77 86.71
CA GLU A 587 -86.94 -1.78 85.87
C GLU A 587 -88.23 -2.05 86.67
N ARG A 588 -88.16 -2.99 87.62
CA ARG A 588 -89.31 -3.39 88.45
C ARG A 588 -89.87 -2.29 89.35
N LYS A 589 -89.16 -1.17 89.55
CA LYS A 589 -89.67 -0.02 90.30
C LYS A 589 -90.39 1.02 89.43
N GLN A 590 -90.15 1.04 88.11
CA GLN A 590 -90.69 2.10 87.24
C GLN A 590 -92.20 1.91 86.96
N ASN A 591 -92.64 0.67 86.72
CA ASN A 591 -94.04 0.32 86.41
C ASN A 591 -95.09 0.68 87.49
N MET A 592 -94.68 1.10 88.69
CA MET A 592 -95.60 1.57 89.73
C MET A 592 -96.06 3.01 89.54
N VAL A 593 -95.35 3.83 88.75
CA VAL A 593 -95.62 5.27 88.64
C VAL A 593 -96.87 5.53 87.76
N ASP A 594 -97.00 4.83 86.64
CA ASP A 594 -98.05 5.09 85.64
C ASP A 594 -99.48 4.80 86.15
N GLN A 595 -99.64 3.99 87.19
CA GLN A 595 -100.95 3.63 87.73
C GLN A 595 -101.65 4.79 88.47
N PHE A 596 -100.90 5.80 88.94
CA PHE A 596 -101.49 6.90 89.70
C PHE A 596 -102.11 8.00 88.83
N ASN A 597 -101.54 8.28 87.65
CA ASN A 597 -102.03 9.35 86.77
C ASN A 597 -103.47 9.09 86.26
N LYS A 598 -103.86 7.82 86.12
CA LYS A 598 -105.18 7.38 85.62
C LYS A 598 -106.37 7.69 86.55
N ARG A 599 -106.13 8.27 87.74
CA ARG A 599 -107.18 8.64 88.72
C ARG A 599 -107.68 10.09 88.62
N ILE A 600 -107.07 10.93 87.79
CA ILE A 600 -107.38 12.38 87.76
C ILE A 600 -108.48 12.73 86.73
N GLU A 601 -108.57 12.01 85.60
CA GLU A 601 -109.54 12.32 84.53
C GLU A 601 -111.02 12.18 84.94
N THR A 602 -111.34 11.31 85.90
CA THR A 602 -112.73 10.95 86.23
C THR A 602 -113.52 12.03 86.97
N LEU A 603 -112.89 13.12 87.42
CA LEU A 603 -113.52 14.14 88.26
C LEU A 603 -114.05 15.38 87.51
N LYS A 604 -113.77 15.53 86.20
CA LYS A 604 -114.04 16.79 85.48
C LYS A 604 -115.38 16.89 84.75
N ASN A 605 -116.17 15.81 84.67
CA ASN A 605 -117.31 15.67 83.75
C ASN A 605 -118.70 15.80 84.42
N LYS A 606 -118.91 16.65 85.45
CA LYS A 606 -120.12 16.54 86.30
C LYS A 606 -121.07 17.73 86.50
N ASP A 607 -120.77 18.95 86.03
CA ASP A 607 -121.70 20.10 86.11
C ASP A 607 -121.64 20.99 84.85
N GLY A 608 -122.76 21.61 84.44
CA GLY A 608 -122.83 22.52 83.28
C GLY A 608 -124.22 23.10 82.93
N GLY A 609 -124.27 24.10 82.03
CA GLY A 609 -125.46 24.89 81.60
C GLY A 609 -125.36 26.38 82.03
N GLN A 610 -125.55 27.42 81.20
CA GLN A 610 -126.70 27.89 80.37
C GLN A 610 -127.85 28.54 81.19
N GLN A 611 -128.43 29.72 80.88
CA GLN A 611 -128.30 30.73 79.79
C GLN A 611 -128.17 32.18 80.39
N LEU A 612 -127.64 33.25 79.77
CA LEU A 612 -127.78 33.91 78.44
C LEU A 612 -129.04 34.81 78.26
N GLY A 613 -128.86 36.11 77.98
CA GLY A 613 -129.92 37.13 77.81
C GLY A 613 -129.63 38.27 76.80
N PRO A 614 -130.58 39.17 76.49
CA PRO A 614 -130.58 39.93 75.23
C PRO A 614 -129.41 40.91 74.98
N LEU A 615 -128.81 41.49 76.02
CA LEU A 615 -127.63 42.35 75.87
C LEU A 615 -126.40 41.57 75.38
N GLU A 616 -126.30 40.29 75.71
CA GLU A 616 -125.21 39.41 75.25
C GLU A 616 -125.33 39.09 73.76
N LEU A 617 -126.50 39.29 73.14
CA LEU A 617 -126.70 39.12 71.70
C LEU A 617 -126.04 40.27 70.91
N GLN A 618 -126.03 41.48 71.48
CA GLN A 618 -125.29 42.63 70.92
C GLN A 618 -123.78 42.56 71.22
N ILE A 619 -123.41 41.97 72.36
CA ILE A 619 -122.01 41.59 72.64
C ILE A 619 -121.56 40.51 71.65
N SER A 620 -122.40 39.51 71.33
CA SER A 620 -122.09 38.43 70.39
C SER A 620 -121.83 38.93 68.96
N THR A 621 -122.55 39.96 68.49
CA THR A 621 -122.27 40.55 67.16
C THR A 621 -120.97 41.34 67.13
N LEU A 622 -120.59 42.03 68.20
CA LEU A 622 -119.28 42.67 68.33
C LEU A 622 -118.16 41.64 68.50
N GLN A 623 -118.38 40.59 69.30
CA GLN A 623 -117.47 39.45 69.42
C GLN A 623 -117.21 38.81 68.06
N LYS A 624 -118.23 38.56 67.22
CA LYS A 624 -118.03 38.03 65.86
C LYS A 624 -117.18 38.91 64.96
N GLN A 625 -117.21 40.24 65.12
CA GLN A 625 -116.32 41.15 64.39
C GLN A 625 -114.89 41.10 64.93
N VAL A 626 -114.71 40.98 66.25
CA VAL A 626 -113.40 40.75 66.88
C VAL A 626 -112.83 39.37 66.53
N GLU A 627 -113.66 38.33 66.45
CA GLU A 627 -113.31 36.98 66.02
C GLU A 627 -112.88 36.96 64.55
N ALA A 628 -113.60 37.66 63.66
CA ALA A 628 -113.20 37.79 62.26
C ALA A 628 -111.82 38.48 62.11
N SER A 629 -111.58 39.55 62.90
CA SER A 629 -110.28 40.22 62.96
C SER A 629 -109.17 39.31 63.51
N ASN A 630 -109.45 38.62 64.62
CA ASN A 630 -108.52 37.64 65.22
C ASN A 630 -108.21 36.49 64.26
N ASN A 631 -109.18 35.99 63.50
CA ASN A 631 -108.95 34.93 62.52
C ASN A 631 -108.00 35.39 61.40
N SER A 632 -108.16 36.62 60.89
CA SER A 632 -107.21 37.19 59.92
C SER A 632 -105.81 37.40 60.52
N ILE A 633 -105.72 37.80 61.79
CA ILE A 633 -104.44 37.89 62.53
C ILE A 633 -103.81 36.50 62.69
N ILE A 634 -104.60 35.45 62.98
CA ILE A 634 -104.14 34.07 63.08
C ILE A 634 -103.67 33.54 61.72
N GLU A 635 -104.36 33.86 60.62
CA GLU A 635 -103.92 33.53 59.25
C GLU A 635 -102.58 34.20 58.90
N LEU A 636 -102.41 35.49 59.23
CA LEU A 636 -101.12 36.19 59.08
C LEU A 636 -100.02 35.58 59.95
N GLN A 637 -100.34 35.18 61.19
CA GLN A 637 -99.39 34.48 62.07
C GLN A 637 -99.01 33.10 61.53
N GLN A 638 -99.95 32.33 60.98
CA GLN A 638 -99.66 31.04 60.34
C GLN A 638 -98.81 31.22 59.07
N PHE A 639 -99.09 32.24 58.25
CA PHE A 639 -98.26 32.59 57.09
C PHE A 639 -96.85 33.01 57.50
N TRP A 640 -96.72 33.84 58.55
CA TRP A 640 -95.42 34.24 59.10
C TRP A 640 -94.64 33.05 59.67
N LEU A 641 -95.28 32.17 60.46
CA LEU A 641 -94.67 30.94 60.99
C LEU A 641 -94.25 29.98 59.87
N ARG A 642 -95.02 29.89 58.78
CA ARG A 642 -94.66 29.09 57.60
C ARG A 642 -93.41 29.65 56.91
N ASN A 643 -93.39 30.95 56.65
CA ASN A 643 -92.23 31.62 56.06
C ASN A 643 -90.99 31.54 56.97
N GLN A 644 -91.18 31.62 58.29
CA GLN A 644 -90.11 31.41 59.28
C GLN A 644 -89.61 29.95 59.25
N SER A 645 -90.50 28.95 59.12
CA SER A 645 -90.12 27.55 58.97
C SER A 645 -89.34 27.29 57.68
N GLU A 646 -89.74 27.90 56.56
CA GLU A 646 -89.05 27.80 55.27
C GLU A 646 -87.70 28.56 55.28
N LEU A 647 -87.60 29.68 55.99
CA LEU A 647 -86.33 30.36 56.27
C LEU A 647 -85.40 29.50 57.13
N VAL A 648 -85.90 28.87 58.20
CA VAL A 648 -85.10 27.96 59.04
C VAL A 648 -84.62 26.74 58.25
N LYS A 649 -85.48 26.14 57.41
CA LYS A 649 -85.10 25.02 56.53
C LYS A 649 -84.04 25.42 55.50
N THR A 650 -84.14 26.61 54.91
CA THR A 650 -83.14 27.10 53.94
C THR A 650 -81.82 27.47 54.61
N VAL A 651 -81.84 28.09 55.80
CA VAL A 651 -80.65 28.31 56.62
C VAL A 651 -79.99 27.00 57.04
N GLN A 652 -80.77 25.99 57.46
CA GLN A 652 -80.26 24.66 57.80
C GLN A 652 -79.61 23.97 56.59
N ARG A 653 -80.23 24.05 55.40
CA ARG A 653 -79.66 23.53 54.15
C ARG A 653 -78.36 24.25 53.78
N VAL A 654 -78.29 25.56 53.92
CA VAL A 654 -77.04 26.34 53.70
C VAL A 654 -75.96 25.96 54.72
N GLY A 655 -76.35 25.66 55.97
CA GLY A 655 -75.46 25.11 56.99
C GLY A 655 -74.87 23.76 56.57
N GLN A 656 -75.71 22.80 56.17
CA GLN A 656 -75.31 21.48 55.67
C GLN A 656 -74.37 21.61 54.46
N GLN A 657 -74.73 22.42 53.46
CA GLN A 657 -73.90 22.67 52.29
C GLN A 657 -72.56 23.34 52.66
N SER A 658 -72.52 24.19 53.70
CA SER A 658 -71.27 24.73 54.24
C SER A 658 -70.37 23.65 54.87
N GLU A 659 -70.96 22.65 55.52
CA GLU A 659 -70.23 21.52 56.11
C GLU A 659 -69.75 20.50 55.06
N GLU A 660 -70.56 20.24 54.03
CA GLU A 660 -70.16 19.49 52.83
C GLU A 660 -69.00 20.17 52.11
N ILE A 661 -69.05 21.49 51.90
CA ILE A 661 -67.93 22.25 51.31
C ILE A 661 -66.68 22.19 52.20
N LYS A 662 -66.81 22.19 53.54
CA LYS A 662 -65.68 22.00 54.46
C LYS A 662 -65.13 20.57 54.39
N SER A 663 -65.97 19.55 54.21
CA SER A 663 -65.54 18.15 54.09
C SER A 663 -64.84 17.89 52.76
N LEU A 664 -65.38 18.38 51.63
CA LEU A 664 -64.74 18.33 50.32
C LEU A 664 -63.40 19.08 50.32
N LYS A 665 -63.30 20.25 50.96
CA LYS A 665 -62.00 20.97 51.08
C LYS A 665 -60.95 20.17 51.86
N LYS A 666 -61.35 19.43 52.91
CA LYS A 666 -60.47 18.50 53.63
C LYS A 666 -60.05 17.32 52.75
N GLN A 667 -61.00 16.68 52.06
CA GLN A 667 -60.73 15.57 51.13
C GLN A 667 -59.80 16.00 49.98
N TYR A 668 -60.05 17.15 49.37
CA TYR A 668 -59.19 17.73 48.32
C TYR A 668 -57.76 17.98 48.81
N THR A 669 -57.60 18.50 50.03
CA THR A 669 -56.28 18.71 50.64
C THR A 669 -55.56 17.38 50.89
N ILE A 670 -56.27 16.36 51.37
CA ILE A 670 -55.72 15.00 51.54
C ILE A 670 -55.32 14.39 50.19
N LEU A 671 -56.15 14.53 49.15
CA LEU A 671 -55.85 14.05 47.79
C LEU A 671 -54.66 14.81 47.18
N ARG A 672 -54.54 16.12 47.42
CA ARG A 672 -53.39 16.93 46.99
C ARG A 672 -52.09 16.47 47.65
N HIS A 673 -52.10 16.19 48.96
CA HIS A 673 -50.92 15.64 49.65
C HIS A 673 -50.62 14.20 49.24
N LYS A 674 -51.63 13.36 48.94
CA LYS A 674 -51.42 12.04 48.34
C LYS A 674 -50.75 12.15 46.96
N LYS A 675 -51.27 13.02 46.08
CA LYS A 675 -50.66 13.32 44.77
C LYS A 675 -49.21 13.76 44.94
N GLN A 676 -48.95 14.76 45.79
CA GLN A 676 -47.61 15.29 46.00
C GLN A 676 -46.63 14.21 46.53
N ARG A 677 -47.09 13.28 47.36
CA ARG A 677 -46.28 12.11 47.77
C ARG A 677 -45.99 11.21 46.57
N THR A 678 -47.01 10.69 45.89
CA THR A 678 -46.82 9.81 44.73
C THR A 678 -46.00 10.43 43.60
N GLU A 679 -46.09 11.75 43.44
CA GLU A 679 -45.34 12.53 42.45
C GLU A 679 -43.87 12.71 42.86
N GLY A 680 -43.58 12.76 44.18
CA GLY A 680 -42.24 12.65 44.74
C GLY A 680 -41.68 11.22 44.67
N ASP A 681 -42.49 10.20 44.95
CA ASP A 681 -42.11 8.78 44.85
C ASP A 681 -41.75 8.43 43.39
N ILE A 682 -42.53 8.92 42.41
CA ILE A 682 -42.22 8.82 40.98
C ILE A 682 -40.93 9.57 40.63
N GLN A 683 -40.69 10.78 41.17
CA GLN A 683 -39.42 11.49 40.94
C GLN A 683 -38.22 10.76 41.53
N HIS A 684 -38.37 10.10 42.68
CA HIS A 684 -37.33 9.28 43.29
C HIS A 684 -37.02 8.03 42.44
N HIS A 685 -38.04 7.28 42.01
CA HIS A 685 -37.83 6.14 41.11
C HIS A 685 -37.25 6.57 39.75
N LEU A 686 -37.61 7.75 39.24
CA LEU A 686 -37.00 8.32 38.03
C LEU A 686 -35.55 8.80 38.24
N SER A 687 -35.09 9.06 39.47
CA SER A 687 -33.66 9.26 39.74
C SER A 687 -32.94 7.92 39.88
N GLU A 688 -33.52 6.95 40.59
CA GLU A 688 -32.97 5.58 40.72
C GLU A 688 -32.79 4.92 39.35
N MET A 689 -33.79 5.01 38.45
CA MET A 689 -33.69 4.52 37.08
C MET A 689 -32.52 5.16 36.32
N LYS A 690 -32.31 6.48 36.44
CA LYS A 690 -31.20 7.18 35.77
C LYS A 690 -29.83 6.77 36.31
N ASP A 691 -29.72 6.49 37.59
CA ASP A 691 -28.47 6.01 38.20
C ASP A 691 -28.23 4.51 37.91
N ILE A 692 -29.28 3.70 37.79
CA ILE A 692 -29.21 2.35 37.24
C ILE A 692 -28.79 2.39 35.76
N GLU A 693 -29.36 3.26 34.92
CA GLU A 693 -28.94 3.46 33.52
C GLU A 693 -27.48 3.95 33.41
N ARG A 694 -27.00 4.77 34.35
CA ARG A 694 -25.58 5.17 34.43
C ARG A 694 -24.71 3.97 34.79
N ASN A 695 -25.10 3.16 35.77
CA ASN A 695 -24.37 1.96 36.15
C ASN A 695 -24.36 0.90 35.04
N ILE A 696 -25.47 0.71 34.32
CA ILE A 696 -25.54 -0.16 33.13
C ILE A 696 -24.58 0.35 32.04
N ARG A 697 -24.55 1.65 31.75
CA ARG A 697 -23.59 2.24 30.81
C ARG A 697 -22.14 2.09 31.27
N ASN A 698 -21.87 2.21 32.57
CA ASN A 698 -20.54 1.98 33.12
C ASN A 698 -20.12 0.51 32.95
N MET A 699 -20.99 -0.45 33.26
CA MET A 699 -20.73 -1.88 33.02
C MET A 699 -20.60 -2.22 31.52
N GLN A 700 -21.34 -1.56 30.63
CA GLN A 700 -21.18 -1.67 29.18
C GLN A 700 -19.84 -1.09 28.70
N ASN A 701 -19.40 0.02 29.29
CA ASN A 701 -18.07 0.62 29.04
C ASN A 701 -16.94 -0.27 29.58
N GLU A 702 -17.15 -0.98 30.69
CA GLU A 702 -16.20 -1.96 31.25
C GLU A 702 -16.18 -3.25 30.44
N MET A 703 -17.33 -3.75 29.98
CA MET A 703 -17.42 -4.92 29.10
C MET A 703 -16.80 -4.65 27.73
N THR A 704 -17.01 -3.47 27.16
CA THR A 704 -16.34 -3.07 25.90
C THR A 704 -14.83 -2.87 26.11
N LYS A 705 -14.38 -2.24 27.20
CA LYS A 705 -12.94 -2.22 27.56
C LYS A 705 -12.37 -3.63 27.67
N LEU A 706 -13.02 -4.53 28.41
CA LEU A 706 -12.58 -5.92 28.58
C LEU A 706 -12.53 -6.66 27.24
N ASN A 707 -13.53 -6.47 26.38
CA ASN A 707 -13.52 -7.03 25.02
C ASN A 707 -12.39 -6.45 24.17
N THR A 708 -12.11 -5.14 24.22
CA THR A 708 -10.97 -4.55 23.50
C THR A 708 -9.63 -5.06 24.02
N LEU A 709 -9.50 -5.31 25.32
CA LEU A 709 -8.33 -5.96 25.92
C LEU A 709 -8.22 -7.42 25.45
N ILE A 710 -9.30 -8.20 25.49
CA ILE A 710 -9.32 -9.59 24.99
C ILE A 710 -8.93 -9.64 23.50
N THR A 711 -9.41 -8.73 22.66
CA THR A 711 -8.99 -8.66 21.25
C THR A 711 -7.54 -8.19 21.08
N LYS A 712 -7.03 -7.33 21.97
CA LYS A 712 -5.63 -6.89 21.95
C LYS A 712 -4.69 -8.03 22.38
N GLU A 713 -4.99 -8.71 23.49
CA GLU A 713 -4.22 -9.86 23.98
C GLU A 713 -4.29 -11.03 22.98
N ARG A 714 -5.44 -11.26 22.35
CA ARG A 714 -5.54 -12.20 21.23
C ARG A 714 -4.67 -11.76 20.04
N GLY A 715 -4.71 -10.50 19.63
CA GLY A 715 -3.84 -9.99 18.58
C GLY A 715 -2.35 -10.11 18.93
N MET A 716 -1.97 -9.88 20.19
CA MET A 716 -0.60 -10.10 20.67
C MET A 716 -0.22 -11.58 20.66
N LYS A 717 -1.11 -12.49 21.07
CA LYS A 717 -0.91 -13.94 20.98
C LYS A 717 -0.76 -14.39 19.53
N ASP A 718 -1.66 -13.99 18.65
CA ASP A 718 -1.68 -14.38 17.24
C ASP A 718 -0.42 -13.82 16.52
N ASN A 719 0.03 -12.59 16.87
CA ASN A 719 1.32 -12.03 16.44
C ASN A 719 2.54 -12.80 17.00
N LEU A 720 2.50 -13.25 18.26
CA LEU A 720 3.59 -14.04 18.87
C LEU A 720 3.68 -15.44 18.26
N GLU A 721 2.54 -16.07 17.96
CA GLU A 721 2.50 -17.34 17.22
C GLU A 721 3.03 -17.15 15.80
N GLN A 722 2.65 -16.09 15.09
CA GLN A 722 3.21 -15.77 13.77
C GLN A 722 4.72 -15.46 13.84
N SER A 723 5.18 -14.73 14.86
CA SER A 723 6.60 -14.44 15.09
C SER A 723 7.40 -15.72 15.38
N ASN A 724 6.85 -16.63 16.19
CA ASN A 724 7.46 -17.94 16.44
C ASN A 724 7.53 -18.78 15.15
N ILE A 725 6.46 -18.82 14.35
CA ILE A 725 6.47 -19.53 13.05
C ILE A 725 7.54 -18.93 12.11
N LEU A 726 7.69 -17.61 12.06
CA LEU A 726 8.73 -16.96 11.25
C LEU A 726 10.15 -17.25 11.76
N MET A 727 10.35 -17.29 13.08
CA MET A 727 11.64 -17.70 13.68
C MET A 727 11.92 -19.19 13.45
N GLU A 728 10.92 -20.06 13.54
CA GLU A 728 11.03 -21.48 13.23
C GLU A 728 11.40 -21.70 11.75
N ASP A 729 10.78 -20.99 10.81
CA ASP A 729 11.09 -21.09 9.39
C ASP A 729 12.46 -20.48 9.05
N GLU A 730 12.91 -19.44 9.78
CA GLU A 730 14.29 -18.93 9.69
C GLU A 730 15.32 -19.88 10.31
N PHE A 731 15.02 -20.56 11.42
CA PHE A 731 15.86 -21.64 11.96
C PHE A 731 15.92 -22.83 10.99
N ILE A 732 14.81 -23.18 10.33
CA ILE A 732 14.79 -24.22 9.28
C ILE A 732 15.59 -23.77 8.05
N ARG A 733 15.51 -22.49 7.64
CA ARG A 733 16.30 -21.97 6.51
C ARG A 733 17.79 -21.96 6.83
N THR A 734 18.19 -21.44 7.98
CA THR A 734 19.60 -21.39 8.41
C THR A 734 20.18 -22.78 8.67
N LEU A 735 19.37 -23.73 9.18
CA LEU A 735 19.77 -25.14 9.26
C LEU A 735 20.02 -25.74 7.86
N ARG A 736 19.10 -25.54 6.90
CA ARG A 736 19.27 -26.00 5.50
C ARG A 736 20.44 -25.34 4.78
N GLU A 737 20.78 -24.11 5.16
CA GLU A 737 21.92 -23.37 4.62
C GLU A 737 23.24 -23.96 5.16
N ALA A 738 23.33 -24.21 6.47
CA ALA A 738 24.45 -24.93 7.08
C ALA A 738 24.55 -26.40 6.62
N GLU A 739 23.44 -27.08 6.36
CA GLU A 739 23.42 -28.40 5.72
C GLU A 739 24.00 -28.34 4.30
N ARG A 740 23.66 -27.31 3.51
CA ARG A 740 24.27 -27.09 2.18
C ARG A 740 25.77 -26.82 2.28
N GLU A 741 26.19 -25.88 3.14
CA GLU A 741 27.62 -25.59 3.38
C GLU A 741 28.38 -26.86 3.79
N SER A 742 27.80 -27.70 4.65
CA SER A 742 28.36 -28.99 5.05
C SER A 742 28.50 -29.97 3.87
N VAL A 743 27.50 -30.05 2.98
CA VAL A 743 27.55 -30.86 1.76
C VAL A 743 28.58 -30.31 0.74
N GLU A 744 28.69 -28.99 0.60
CA GLU A 744 29.70 -28.36 -0.27
C GLU A 744 31.11 -28.57 0.28
N LEU A 745 31.33 -28.44 1.59
CA LEU A 745 32.59 -28.78 2.25
C LEU A 745 32.93 -30.26 2.13
N GLN A 746 31.94 -31.17 2.24
CA GLN A 746 32.15 -32.60 2.01
C GLN A 746 32.54 -32.89 0.55
N SER A 747 31.86 -32.26 -0.42
CA SER A 747 32.20 -32.36 -1.85
C SER A 747 33.62 -31.84 -2.14
N ASN A 748 34.02 -30.72 -1.53
CA ASN A 748 35.38 -30.20 -1.62
C ASN A 748 36.41 -31.15 -0.97
N ILE A 749 36.08 -31.77 0.18
CA ILE A 749 36.93 -32.78 0.82
C ILE A 749 37.10 -34.02 -0.07
N ASP A 750 36.04 -34.47 -0.75
CA ASP A 750 36.11 -35.63 -1.64
C ASP A 750 36.83 -35.30 -2.96
N GLY A 751 36.67 -34.09 -3.51
CA GLY A 751 37.50 -33.58 -4.59
C GLY A 751 38.99 -33.54 -4.23
N MET A 752 39.33 -33.06 -3.03
CA MET A 752 40.71 -33.07 -2.51
C MET A 752 41.25 -34.50 -2.27
N LYS A 753 40.40 -35.50 -1.99
CA LYS A 753 40.80 -36.92 -1.97
C LYS A 753 41.08 -37.43 -3.36
N GLU A 754 40.22 -37.16 -4.34
CA GLU A 754 40.45 -37.53 -5.74
C GLU A 754 41.75 -36.90 -6.29
N GLU A 755 42.00 -35.62 -6.02
CA GLU A 755 43.25 -34.96 -6.39
C GLU A 755 44.46 -35.60 -5.71
N LYS A 756 44.38 -35.91 -4.42
CA LYS A 756 45.42 -36.65 -3.69
C LYS A 756 45.67 -38.03 -4.31
N GLU A 757 44.64 -38.78 -4.69
CA GLU A 757 44.79 -40.08 -5.34
C GLU A 757 45.35 -39.97 -6.76
N ARG A 758 44.93 -38.97 -7.55
CA ARG A 758 45.52 -38.66 -8.86
C ARG A 758 47.00 -38.30 -8.75
N LEU A 759 47.38 -37.48 -7.76
CA LEU A 759 48.77 -37.12 -7.46
C LEU A 759 49.59 -38.32 -6.97
N LEU A 760 49.03 -39.20 -6.13
CA LEU A 760 49.70 -40.41 -5.66
C LEU A 760 49.91 -41.42 -6.80
N ASN A 761 48.92 -41.59 -7.68
CA ASN A 761 49.06 -42.38 -8.91
C ASN A 761 50.12 -41.78 -9.84
N SER A 762 50.15 -40.46 -10.00
CA SER A 762 51.18 -39.74 -10.79
C SER A 762 52.58 -39.91 -10.19
N LEU A 763 52.71 -39.90 -8.85
CA LEU A 763 53.97 -40.20 -8.15
C LEU A 763 54.43 -41.64 -8.41
N VAL A 764 53.54 -42.63 -8.31
CA VAL A 764 53.86 -44.04 -8.63
C VAL A 764 54.24 -44.20 -10.11
N GLU A 765 53.60 -43.46 -11.02
CA GLU A 765 53.95 -43.44 -12.44
C GLU A 765 55.35 -42.81 -12.67
N ALA A 766 55.68 -41.75 -11.94
CA ALA A 766 57.01 -41.13 -11.96
C ALA A 766 58.10 -42.05 -11.35
N GLU A 767 57.83 -42.72 -10.23
CA GLU A 767 58.72 -43.72 -9.62
C GLU A 767 58.98 -44.90 -10.57
N ARG A 768 57.95 -45.40 -11.25
CA ARG A 768 58.09 -46.40 -12.33
C ARG A 768 58.97 -45.89 -13.45
N GLN A 769 58.78 -44.65 -13.91
CA GLN A 769 59.61 -44.05 -14.95
C GLN A 769 61.07 -43.87 -14.49
N ILE A 770 61.32 -43.45 -13.25
CA ILE A 770 62.66 -43.35 -12.66
C ILE A 770 63.33 -44.74 -12.66
N MET A 771 62.66 -45.77 -12.15
CA MET A 771 63.18 -47.16 -12.16
C MET A 771 63.46 -47.67 -13.58
N LEU A 772 62.62 -47.31 -14.56
CA LEU A 772 62.80 -47.70 -15.97
C LEU A 772 63.98 -46.94 -16.60
N TRP A 773 64.16 -45.65 -16.30
CA TRP A 773 65.32 -44.86 -16.73
C TRP A 773 66.61 -45.28 -16.03
N GLU A 774 66.57 -45.65 -14.76
CA GLU A 774 67.72 -46.19 -14.03
C GLU A 774 68.16 -47.53 -14.63
N LYS A 775 67.21 -48.46 -14.90
CA LYS A 775 67.49 -49.71 -15.61
C LYS A 775 68.03 -49.48 -17.02
N LYS A 776 67.47 -48.52 -17.78
CA LYS A 776 68.04 -48.10 -19.09
C LYS A 776 69.46 -47.55 -18.95
N THR A 777 69.73 -46.77 -17.90
CA THR A 777 71.05 -46.18 -17.64
C THR A 777 72.06 -47.23 -17.20
N GLN A 778 71.65 -48.23 -16.43
CA GLN A 778 72.46 -49.40 -16.11
C GLN A 778 72.79 -50.20 -17.37
N LEU A 779 71.80 -50.57 -18.18
CA LEU A 779 72.01 -51.27 -19.45
C LEU A 779 72.88 -50.45 -20.42
N ALA A 780 72.78 -49.12 -20.41
CA ALA A 780 73.64 -48.24 -21.20
C ALA A 780 75.07 -48.15 -20.66
N ARG A 781 75.29 -48.24 -19.35
CA ARG A 781 76.65 -48.37 -18.75
C ARG A 781 77.26 -49.72 -19.06
N GLU A 782 76.49 -50.80 -18.97
CA GLU A 782 76.91 -52.17 -19.28
C GLU A 782 77.25 -52.31 -20.77
N ALA A 783 76.36 -51.85 -21.66
CA ALA A 783 76.61 -51.82 -23.10
C ALA A 783 77.79 -50.92 -23.47
N ARG A 784 77.97 -49.77 -22.80
CA ARG A 784 79.15 -48.92 -22.98
C ARG A 784 80.43 -49.61 -22.52
N ALA A 785 80.42 -50.30 -21.38
CA ALA A 785 81.58 -51.07 -20.93
C ALA A 785 81.99 -52.16 -21.94
N THR A 786 81.04 -52.79 -22.64
CA THR A 786 81.32 -53.72 -23.75
C THR A 786 81.70 -53.07 -25.09
N VAL A 787 81.78 -51.73 -25.15
CA VAL A 787 82.09 -50.95 -26.37
C VAL A 787 83.30 -50.01 -26.18
N ASP A 788 83.64 -49.65 -24.94
CA ASP A 788 84.92 -49.02 -24.56
C ASP A 788 86.07 -50.06 -24.40
N ASP A 789 85.84 -51.35 -24.72
CA ASP A 789 86.91 -52.32 -24.97
C ASP A 789 87.62 -51.98 -26.31
N ASP A 790 88.85 -51.49 -26.21
CA ASP A 790 89.59 -50.79 -27.29
C ASP A 790 89.95 -51.69 -28.51
N TYR A 791 89.01 -51.88 -29.43
CA TYR A 791 89.24 -52.63 -30.67
C TYR A 791 88.62 -51.95 -31.92
N GLY A 792 89.44 -51.17 -32.66
CA GLY A 792 89.13 -50.72 -34.03
C GLY A 792 89.15 -49.21 -34.33
N HIS A 793 89.36 -48.34 -33.33
CA HIS A 793 89.22 -46.87 -33.51
C HIS A 793 90.21 -46.17 -34.46
N GLY A 794 91.26 -46.85 -34.93
CA GLY A 794 92.28 -46.26 -35.82
C GLY A 794 91.83 -46.06 -37.26
N GLU A 795 91.22 -47.07 -37.87
CA GLU A 795 91.08 -47.16 -39.34
C GLU A 795 89.95 -46.27 -39.90
N ILE A 796 88.85 -46.15 -39.16
CA ILE A 796 87.64 -45.42 -39.57
C ILE A 796 87.90 -43.91 -39.76
N LYS A 797 88.89 -43.33 -39.06
CA LYS A 797 89.26 -41.91 -39.22
C LYS A 797 89.94 -41.61 -40.56
N ALA A 798 90.65 -42.56 -41.16
CA ALA A 798 91.35 -42.35 -42.43
C ALA A 798 90.36 -42.21 -43.60
N MET A 799 89.38 -43.11 -43.70
CA MET A 799 88.43 -43.14 -44.83
C MET A 799 87.53 -41.90 -44.92
N LYS A 800 87.18 -41.27 -43.79
CA LYS A 800 86.27 -40.11 -43.76
C LYS A 800 86.85 -38.83 -44.36
N ALA A 801 88.18 -38.70 -44.45
CA ALA A 801 88.83 -37.50 -44.96
C ALA A 801 88.66 -37.33 -46.49
N GLU A 802 88.66 -38.42 -47.25
CA GLU A 802 88.69 -38.36 -48.72
C GLU A 802 87.31 -38.11 -49.34
N ILE A 803 86.25 -38.70 -48.76
CA ILE A 803 84.86 -38.57 -49.25
C ILE A 803 84.42 -37.10 -49.35
N HIS A 804 84.87 -36.24 -48.42
CA HIS A 804 84.46 -34.84 -48.37
C HIS A 804 84.97 -34.01 -49.57
N ARG A 805 86.10 -34.40 -50.18
CA ARG A 805 86.69 -33.67 -51.33
C ARG A 805 85.83 -33.73 -52.59
N MET A 806 85.16 -34.87 -52.85
CA MET A 806 84.36 -35.04 -54.06
C MET A 806 83.06 -34.22 -54.04
N GLN A 807 82.43 -34.07 -52.86
CA GLN A 807 81.10 -33.46 -52.72
C GLN A 807 81.07 -31.99 -53.16
N VAL A 808 82.15 -31.24 -52.93
CA VAL A 808 82.25 -29.80 -53.25
C VAL A 808 82.14 -29.52 -54.76
N ARG A 809 82.58 -30.46 -55.61
CA ARG A 809 82.61 -30.27 -57.08
C ARG A 809 81.21 -30.27 -57.72
N TYR A 810 80.28 -31.05 -57.17
CA TYR A 810 78.93 -31.22 -57.72
C TYR A 810 78.07 -29.95 -57.58
N ALA A 811 78.19 -29.26 -56.44
CA ALA A 811 77.34 -28.13 -56.08
C ALA A 811 77.48 -26.88 -56.99
N GLN A 812 78.55 -26.77 -57.78
CA GLN A 812 78.80 -25.62 -58.65
C GLN A 812 78.02 -25.66 -59.97
N LEU A 813 77.75 -26.85 -60.51
CA LEU A 813 77.10 -27.03 -61.83
C LEU A 813 75.61 -26.66 -61.82
N MET A 814 74.85 -27.15 -60.83
CA MET A 814 73.40 -26.91 -60.71
C MET A 814 73.03 -25.42 -60.69
N LYS A 815 73.94 -24.55 -60.22
CA LYS A 815 73.66 -23.12 -59.99
C LYS A 815 73.63 -22.27 -61.27
N GLN A 816 74.03 -22.82 -62.42
CA GLN A 816 74.00 -22.12 -63.70
C GLN A 816 72.67 -22.33 -64.46
N GLN A 817 72.04 -23.50 -64.31
CA GLN A 817 70.84 -23.89 -65.09
C GLN A 817 69.60 -23.05 -64.71
N GLU A 818 69.37 -22.84 -63.41
CA GLU A 818 68.18 -22.15 -62.87
C GLU A 818 68.03 -20.70 -63.38
N LYS A 819 69.16 -20.01 -63.60
CA LYS A 819 69.18 -18.58 -63.95
C LYS A 819 68.50 -18.29 -65.30
N MET A 820 68.58 -19.23 -66.24
CA MET A 820 68.05 -19.06 -67.61
C MET A 820 66.51 -19.05 -67.67
N ILE A 821 65.86 -19.82 -66.79
CA ILE A 821 64.40 -20.03 -66.80
C ILE A 821 63.66 -18.75 -66.42
N GLN A 822 64.17 -18.03 -65.41
CA GLN A 822 63.49 -16.87 -64.84
C GLN A 822 63.38 -15.67 -65.79
N ASP A 823 64.24 -15.56 -66.81
CA ASP A 823 64.23 -14.42 -67.74
C ASP A 823 63.22 -14.58 -68.89
N MET A 824 62.79 -15.81 -69.20
CA MET A 824 61.71 -16.07 -70.17
C MET A 824 60.33 -15.64 -69.64
N GLU A 825 59.99 -15.98 -68.39
CA GLU A 825 58.65 -15.72 -67.81
C GLU A 825 58.35 -14.22 -67.69
N LYS A 826 59.39 -13.40 -67.45
CA LYS A 826 59.31 -11.93 -67.35
C LYS A 826 58.85 -11.25 -68.65
N SER A 827 58.74 -11.98 -69.77
CA SER A 827 58.33 -11.41 -71.06
C SER A 827 56.83 -11.52 -71.34
N ILE A 828 56.14 -12.55 -70.83
CA ILE A 828 54.68 -12.65 -70.94
C ILE A 828 53.99 -11.62 -70.04
N THR A 829 54.44 -11.49 -68.79
CA THR A 829 53.86 -10.54 -67.82
C THR A 829 53.94 -9.09 -68.31
N ARG A 830 54.98 -8.73 -69.08
CA ARG A 830 55.07 -7.44 -69.77
C ARG A 830 54.02 -7.26 -70.87
N ARG A 831 53.66 -8.30 -71.62
CA ARG A 831 52.61 -8.27 -72.65
C ARG A 831 51.22 -8.13 -72.04
N GLU A 832 50.93 -8.88 -70.96
CA GLU A 832 49.69 -8.72 -70.20
C GLU A 832 49.55 -7.32 -69.59
N PHE A 833 50.64 -6.76 -69.05
CA PHE A 833 50.66 -5.42 -68.47
C PHE A 833 50.37 -4.33 -69.52
N ILE A 834 50.91 -4.45 -70.74
CA ILE A 834 50.62 -3.51 -71.84
C ILE A 834 49.13 -3.52 -72.19
N ILE A 835 48.52 -4.69 -72.36
CA ILE A 835 47.10 -4.82 -72.71
C ILE A 835 46.20 -4.32 -71.57
N THR A 836 46.52 -4.69 -70.32
CA THR A 836 45.80 -4.19 -69.13
C THR A 836 45.91 -2.67 -68.98
N ARG A 837 47.05 -2.07 -69.38
CA ARG A 837 47.21 -0.60 -69.40
C ARG A 837 46.42 0.04 -70.53
N GLY A 838 46.32 -0.59 -71.70
CA GLY A 838 45.45 -0.14 -72.79
C GLY A 838 43.98 -0.08 -72.35
N ASP A 839 43.48 -1.18 -71.78
CA ASP A 839 42.12 -1.31 -71.23
C ASP A 839 41.82 -0.29 -70.11
N ALA A 840 42.84 0.12 -69.35
CA ALA A 840 42.71 1.15 -68.32
C ALA A 840 42.76 2.59 -68.88
N GLN A 841 43.47 2.83 -69.98
CA GLN A 841 43.54 4.15 -70.63
C GLN A 841 42.30 4.45 -71.48
N THR A 842 41.64 3.44 -72.09
CA THR A 842 40.37 3.64 -72.81
C THR A 842 39.18 3.87 -71.87
N LYS A 843 39.13 3.22 -70.70
CA LYS A 843 38.07 3.40 -69.69
C LYS A 843 38.28 4.58 -68.72
N THR A 844 39.06 5.60 -69.09
CA THR A 844 39.29 6.81 -68.27
C THR A 844 38.91 8.14 -68.96
N GLY A 845 37.89 8.12 -69.83
CA GLY A 845 37.22 9.30 -70.38
C GLY A 845 35.71 9.31 -70.12
N LYS A 846 35.23 10.24 -69.26
CA LYS A 846 33.81 10.59 -68.99
C LYS A 846 32.73 9.52 -69.25
N SER A 847 32.67 8.49 -68.41
CA SER A 847 31.38 7.94 -67.96
C SER A 847 31.47 7.48 -66.51
N VAL A 848 30.33 7.36 -65.84
CA VAL A 848 30.25 7.05 -64.41
C VAL A 848 30.50 5.55 -64.20
N ASN A 849 31.64 5.19 -63.59
CA ASN A 849 31.86 3.82 -63.12
C ASN A 849 30.77 3.44 -62.11
N THR A 850 29.82 2.61 -62.56
CA THR A 850 28.46 2.57 -61.98
C THR A 850 28.47 2.25 -60.50
N LYS A 851 27.62 2.97 -59.75
CA LYS A 851 27.58 2.99 -58.28
C LYS A 851 27.54 1.58 -57.66
N GLY A 852 26.86 0.62 -58.30
CA GLY A 852 26.79 -0.79 -57.90
C GLY A 852 28.05 -1.63 -58.14
N ALA A 853 28.90 -1.30 -59.12
CA ALA A 853 30.17 -1.99 -59.36
C ALA A 853 31.25 -1.51 -58.40
N TYR A 854 31.33 -0.19 -58.15
CA TYR A 854 32.10 0.33 -57.03
C TYR A 854 31.51 -0.13 -55.69
N GLN A 855 30.19 -0.16 -55.48
CA GLN A 855 29.63 -0.70 -54.23
C GLN A 855 29.87 -2.20 -54.07
N ARG A 856 29.91 -3.03 -55.12
CA ARG A 856 30.30 -4.45 -54.98
C ARG A 856 31.80 -4.61 -54.75
N LYS A 857 32.68 -4.01 -55.56
CA LYS A 857 34.14 -4.10 -55.31
C LYS A 857 34.57 -3.37 -54.03
N VAL A 858 33.88 -2.33 -53.59
CA VAL A 858 34.10 -1.66 -52.29
C VAL A 858 33.29 -2.31 -51.17
N ALA A 859 32.29 -3.16 -51.41
CA ALA A 859 31.73 -4.04 -50.37
C ALA A 859 32.60 -5.29 -50.20
N GLU A 860 33.19 -5.83 -51.26
CA GLU A 860 34.17 -6.91 -51.17
C GLU A 860 35.52 -6.41 -50.67
N LEU A 861 35.98 -5.23 -51.07
CA LEU A 861 37.16 -4.61 -50.49
C LEU A 861 36.87 -4.00 -49.12
N LYS A 862 35.66 -3.49 -48.78
CA LYS A 862 35.34 -3.21 -47.36
C LYS A 862 35.07 -4.47 -46.57
N LYS A 863 34.64 -5.59 -47.15
CA LYS A 863 34.51 -6.87 -46.42
C LYS A 863 35.87 -7.51 -46.23
N LYS A 864 36.76 -7.51 -47.23
CA LYS A 864 38.16 -7.93 -47.08
C LYS A 864 38.94 -6.97 -46.20
N ILE A 865 38.85 -5.65 -46.38
CA ILE A 865 39.51 -4.68 -45.48
C ILE A 865 38.89 -4.74 -44.08
N LYS A 866 37.57 -4.82 -43.89
CA LYS A 866 36.98 -5.00 -42.55
C LYS A 866 37.23 -6.39 -41.99
N GLN A 867 37.49 -7.42 -42.80
CA GLN A 867 37.93 -8.71 -42.32
C GLN A 867 39.40 -8.66 -41.95
N THR A 868 40.34 -8.32 -42.85
CA THR A 868 41.75 -8.13 -42.49
C THR A 868 42.00 -7.04 -41.45
N ASN A 869 41.08 -6.08 -41.26
CA ASN A 869 41.12 -5.09 -40.17
C ASN A 869 40.34 -5.56 -38.93
N ASN A 870 39.40 -6.51 -39.03
CA ASN A 870 38.94 -7.25 -37.85
C ASN A 870 40.05 -8.20 -37.43
N ASP A 871 40.50 -9.11 -38.29
CA ASP A 871 41.65 -9.98 -38.13
C ASP A 871 42.89 -9.20 -37.63
N ALA A 872 43.18 -7.98 -38.11
CA ALA A 872 44.24 -7.14 -37.55
C ALA A 872 43.86 -6.41 -36.24
N ASN A 873 42.60 -6.00 -36.01
CA ASN A 873 42.19 -5.50 -34.69
C ASN A 873 42.08 -6.63 -33.64
N ASP A 874 41.90 -7.87 -34.08
CA ASP A 874 41.82 -9.08 -33.28
C ASP A 874 43.24 -9.57 -33.02
N CYS A 875 44.15 -9.56 -34.01
CA CYS A 875 45.58 -9.64 -33.76
C CYS A 875 46.11 -8.48 -32.90
N ASP A 876 45.60 -7.26 -32.99
CA ASP A 876 45.98 -6.15 -32.09
C ASP A 876 45.38 -6.31 -30.69
N LYS A 877 44.20 -6.94 -30.53
CA LYS A 877 43.66 -7.35 -29.22
C LYS A 877 44.44 -8.52 -28.63
N ASP A 878 44.87 -9.46 -29.47
CA ASP A 878 45.71 -10.58 -29.06
C ASP A 878 47.11 -10.07 -28.72
N ILE A 879 47.69 -9.14 -29.48
CA ILE A 879 48.94 -8.47 -29.14
C ILE A 879 48.79 -7.61 -27.88
N ARG A 880 47.69 -6.86 -27.71
CA ARG A 880 47.46 -6.09 -26.47
C ARG A 880 47.21 -6.98 -25.27
N SER A 881 46.41 -8.03 -25.38
CA SER A 881 46.20 -8.98 -24.29
C SER A 881 47.45 -9.82 -24.01
N LEU A 882 48.28 -10.14 -25.01
CA LEU A 882 49.61 -10.72 -24.81
C LEU A 882 50.60 -9.71 -24.20
N GLN A 883 50.49 -8.42 -24.47
CA GLN A 883 51.29 -7.36 -23.83
C GLN A 883 50.83 -7.08 -22.39
N GLU A 884 49.52 -7.08 -22.13
CA GLU A 884 48.94 -6.98 -20.79
C GLU A 884 49.24 -8.25 -19.99
N ASN A 885 49.15 -9.44 -20.60
CA ASN A 885 49.62 -10.69 -19.99
C ASN A 885 51.14 -10.68 -19.78
N GLN A 886 51.93 -10.13 -20.70
CA GLN A 886 53.38 -9.98 -20.53
C GLN A 886 53.69 -8.99 -19.38
N GLN A 887 52.95 -7.90 -19.24
CA GLN A 887 53.09 -6.98 -18.11
C GLN A 887 52.60 -7.60 -16.79
N GLN A 888 51.49 -8.33 -16.79
CA GLN A 888 50.99 -9.05 -15.60
C GLN A 888 51.93 -10.19 -15.20
N VAL A 889 52.54 -10.89 -16.16
CA VAL A 889 53.56 -11.91 -15.91
C VAL A 889 54.89 -11.26 -15.50
N SER A 890 55.26 -10.09 -16.02
CA SER A 890 56.46 -9.35 -15.56
C SER A 890 56.28 -8.83 -14.14
N THR A 891 55.14 -8.20 -13.83
CA THR A 891 54.85 -7.76 -12.46
C THR A 891 54.73 -8.95 -11.53
N GLN A 892 54.07 -10.05 -11.90
CA GLN A 892 54.11 -11.29 -11.12
C GLN A 892 55.52 -11.87 -11.00
N LEU A 893 56.39 -11.75 -12.00
CA LEU A 893 57.78 -12.18 -11.93
C LEU A 893 58.58 -11.32 -10.96
N GLU A 894 58.42 -10.00 -10.99
CA GLU A 894 59.02 -9.04 -10.04
C GLU A 894 58.48 -9.25 -8.61
N ASP A 895 57.19 -9.57 -8.48
CA ASP A 895 56.51 -9.90 -7.21
C ASP A 895 57.00 -11.25 -6.65
N LYS A 896 57.28 -12.22 -7.52
CA LYS A 896 57.90 -13.51 -7.15
C LYS A 896 59.40 -13.37 -6.89
N GLN A 897 60.13 -12.54 -7.63
CA GLN A 897 61.55 -12.24 -7.40
C GLN A 897 61.74 -11.50 -6.08
N SER A 898 60.93 -10.47 -5.78
CA SER A 898 60.97 -9.78 -4.49
C SER A 898 60.61 -10.70 -3.32
N LYS A 899 59.62 -11.59 -3.49
CA LYS A 899 59.32 -12.67 -2.50
C LYS A 899 60.47 -13.67 -2.37
N VAL A 900 61.18 -14.01 -3.45
CA VAL A 900 62.40 -14.83 -3.40
C VAL A 900 63.54 -14.09 -2.69
N TYR A 901 63.76 -12.80 -2.94
CA TYR A 901 64.75 -11.99 -2.23
C TYR A 901 64.43 -11.87 -0.73
N GLN A 902 63.15 -11.72 -0.35
CA GLN A 902 62.71 -11.72 1.05
C GLN A 902 62.93 -13.09 1.71
N LEU A 903 62.54 -14.18 1.05
CA LEU A 903 62.77 -15.54 1.55
C LEU A 903 64.26 -15.86 1.64
N GLN A 904 65.08 -15.42 0.68
CA GLN A 904 66.52 -15.65 0.67
C GLN A 904 67.21 -14.82 1.75
N SER A 905 66.83 -13.56 1.97
CA SER A 905 67.26 -12.79 3.14
C SER A 905 66.88 -13.46 4.46
N SER A 906 65.70 -14.09 4.54
CA SER A 906 65.28 -14.86 5.72
C SER A 906 66.04 -16.17 5.88
N VAL A 907 66.54 -16.78 4.79
CA VAL A 907 67.44 -17.94 4.84
C VAL A 907 68.84 -17.51 5.27
N ASP A 908 69.37 -16.42 4.71
CA ASP A 908 70.67 -15.86 5.10
C ASP A 908 70.68 -15.45 6.59
N GLU A 909 69.59 -14.87 7.11
CA GLU A 909 69.41 -14.63 8.54
C GLU A 909 69.31 -15.92 9.38
N ALA A 910 68.64 -16.95 8.87
CA ALA A 910 68.56 -18.25 9.55
C ALA A 910 69.93 -18.94 9.61
N ASP A 911 70.68 -18.94 8.51
CA ASP A 911 72.03 -19.50 8.41
C ASP A 911 73.02 -18.72 9.28
N LEU A 912 72.95 -17.38 9.33
CA LEU A 912 73.72 -16.57 10.27
C LEU A 912 73.42 -16.92 11.74
N ASN A 913 72.17 -17.24 12.05
CA ASN A 913 71.78 -17.69 13.40
C ASN A 913 72.20 -19.14 13.69
N ILE A 914 72.17 -20.03 12.69
CA ILE A 914 72.76 -21.38 12.80
C ILE A 914 74.27 -21.29 13.02
N ASP A 915 74.98 -20.42 12.31
CA ASP A 915 76.43 -20.26 12.47
C ASP A 915 76.79 -19.70 13.87
N ARG A 916 76.03 -18.71 14.37
CA ARG A 916 76.12 -18.22 15.76
C ARG A 916 75.91 -19.35 16.77
N LEU A 917 74.82 -20.10 16.66
CA LEU A 917 74.48 -21.20 17.58
C LEU A 917 75.49 -22.36 17.50
N THR A 918 76.05 -22.65 16.32
CA THR A 918 77.11 -23.65 16.22
C THR A 918 78.43 -23.15 16.82
N ASP A 919 78.79 -21.87 16.68
CA ASP A 919 79.95 -21.27 17.36
C ASP A 919 79.79 -21.28 18.89
N GLU A 920 78.61 -20.97 19.42
CA GLU A 920 78.31 -21.12 20.85
C GLU A 920 78.38 -22.57 21.32
N ARG A 921 77.80 -23.52 20.56
CA ARG A 921 77.93 -24.96 20.85
C ARG A 921 79.40 -25.43 20.83
N LYS A 922 80.23 -24.87 19.94
CA LYS A 922 81.68 -25.14 19.88
C LYS A 922 82.43 -24.57 21.09
N ARG A 923 82.11 -23.33 21.53
CA ARG A 923 82.67 -22.74 22.78
C ARG A 923 82.32 -23.59 23.99
N ASN A 924 81.02 -23.83 24.21
CA ASN A 924 80.52 -24.63 25.33
C ASN A 924 81.17 -26.04 25.38
N LEU A 925 81.39 -26.68 24.22
CA LEU A 925 82.11 -27.95 24.14
C LEU A 925 83.59 -27.82 24.49
N ALA A 926 84.27 -26.76 24.03
CA ALA A 926 85.66 -26.49 24.38
C ALA A 926 85.84 -26.24 25.89
N ASP A 927 84.92 -25.48 26.49
CA ASP A 927 84.93 -25.14 27.92
C ASP A 927 84.62 -26.38 28.78
N ILE A 928 83.66 -27.22 28.37
CA ILE A 928 83.41 -28.52 29.00
C ILE A 928 84.64 -29.43 28.90
N LEU A 929 85.33 -29.48 27.76
CA LEU A 929 86.56 -30.27 27.60
C LEU A 929 87.73 -29.71 28.42
N ALA A 930 87.82 -28.39 28.58
CA ALA A 930 88.80 -27.73 29.45
C ALA A 930 88.52 -28.04 30.93
N ALA A 931 87.26 -27.93 31.36
CA ALA A 931 86.80 -28.30 32.71
C ALA A 931 87.03 -29.79 33.00
N GLN A 932 86.69 -30.69 32.07
CA GLN A 932 86.95 -32.13 32.22
C GLN A 932 88.44 -32.45 32.30
N LYS A 933 89.30 -31.76 31.54
CA LYS A 933 90.77 -31.88 31.68
C LYS A 933 91.24 -31.34 33.03
N LYS A 934 90.78 -30.17 33.46
CA LYS A 934 91.09 -29.58 34.78
C LYS A 934 90.71 -30.52 35.92
N VAL A 935 89.52 -31.15 35.86
CA VAL A 935 89.09 -32.19 36.80
C VAL A 935 90.01 -33.42 36.73
N LYS A 936 90.34 -33.95 35.54
CA LYS A 936 91.26 -35.09 35.39
C LYS A 936 92.67 -34.81 35.94
N HIS A 937 93.17 -33.58 35.81
CA HIS A 937 94.44 -33.17 36.41
C HIS A 937 94.33 -33.05 37.93
N LEU A 938 93.24 -32.48 38.46
CA LEU A 938 92.99 -32.40 39.91
C LEU A 938 92.79 -33.78 40.55
N THR A 939 92.15 -34.74 39.88
CA THR A 939 92.09 -36.13 40.36
C THR A 939 93.46 -36.81 40.30
N ALA A 940 94.24 -36.62 39.23
CA ALA A 940 95.60 -37.16 39.15
C ALA A 940 96.54 -36.59 40.23
N VAL A 941 96.36 -35.32 40.63
CA VAL A 941 97.04 -34.70 41.78
C VAL A 941 96.57 -35.33 43.10
N LYS A 942 95.25 -35.48 43.31
CA LYS A 942 94.68 -36.13 44.51
C LYS A 942 95.12 -37.59 44.68
N GLU A 943 95.37 -38.29 43.58
CA GLU A 943 95.87 -39.67 43.54
C GLU A 943 97.41 -39.77 43.60
N GLY A 944 98.14 -38.65 43.66
CA GLY A 944 99.61 -38.63 43.68
C GLY A 944 100.29 -39.06 42.37
N ARG A 945 99.52 -39.19 41.28
CA ARG A 945 100.01 -39.67 39.95
C ARG A 945 100.39 -38.56 38.98
N TYR A 946 100.29 -37.30 39.40
CA TYR A 946 100.63 -36.14 38.56
C TYR A 946 102.08 -35.69 38.74
N THR A 947 102.91 -35.88 37.71
CA THR A 947 104.31 -35.41 37.70
C THR A 947 104.37 -33.90 37.48
N THR A 948 104.88 -33.15 38.45
CA THR A 948 105.07 -31.70 38.31
C THR A 948 106.22 -31.40 37.35
N LEU A 949 105.90 -30.80 36.19
CA LEU A 949 106.87 -30.51 35.12
C LEU A 949 107.84 -29.38 35.48
N CYS A 950 107.45 -28.49 36.40
CA CYS A 950 108.27 -27.44 37.00
C CYS A 950 108.25 -27.61 38.53
N LYS A 951 109.35 -27.32 39.22
CA LYS A 951 109.51 -27.51 40.67
C LYS A 951 109.74 -26.22 41.47
N THR A 952 109.81 -25.06 40.81
CA THR A 952 109.94 -23.73 41.42
C THR A 952 109.03 -22.74 40.68
N SER A 953 108.59 -21.66 41.34
CA SER A 953 107.70 -20.68 40.68
C SER A 953 108.34 -20.06 39.45
N GLU A 954 109.60 -19.62 39.55
CA GLU A 954 110.33 -18.96 38.46
C GLU A 954 110.47 -19.84 37.21
N THR A 955 110.52 -21.18 37.36
CA THR A 955 110.52 -22.11 36.22
C THR A 955 109.13 -22.37 35.66
N LEU A 956 108.07 -22.24 36.46
CA LEU A 956 106.69 -22.23 35.99
C LEU A 956 106.40 -20.93 35.22
N ASP A 957 106.73 -19.77 35.80
CA ASP A 957 106.42 -18.45 35.24
C ASP A 957 107.14 -18.20 33.91
N SER A 958 108.39 -18.66 33.77
CA SER A 958 109.16 -18.55 32.51
C SER A 958 108.69 -19.51 31.41
N GLU A 959 108.21 -20.72 31.73
CA GLU A 959 107.56 -21.59 30.73
C GLU A 959 106.14 -21.09 30.38
N LEU A 960 105.40 -20.55 31.35
CA LEU A 960 104.08 -19.96 31.13
C LEU A 960 104.18 -18.72 30.22
N GLN A 961 105.22 -17.89 30.39
CA GLN A 961 105.50 -16.79 29.46
C GLN A 961 105.84 -17.31 28.06
N LYS A 962 106.72 -18.31 27.91
CA LYS A 962 107.00 -18.92 26.59
C LYS A 962 105.74 -19.47 25.91
N GLN A 963 104.80 -20.03 26.66
CA GLN A 963 103.51 -20.49 26.11
C GLN A 963 102.62 -19.30 25.69
N LYS A 964 102.62 -18.19 26.43
CA LYS A 964 101.93 -16.95 26.04
C LYS A 964 102.54 -16.32 24.79
N ASP A 965 103.86 -16.21 24.71
CA ASP A 965 104.58 -15.71 23.52
C ASP A 965 104.31 -16.59 22.29
N ARG A 966 104.22 -17.92 22.50
CA ARG A 966 103.84 -18.89 21.46
C ARG A 966 102.36 -18.80 21.05
N LEU A 967 101.47 -18.46 21.98
CA LEU A 967 100.06 -18.16 21.68
C LEU A 967 99.92 -16.85 20.88
N GLN A 968 100.62 -15.79 21.27
CA GLN A 968 100.59 -14.49 20.58
C GLN A 968 101.20 -14.55 19.18
N SER A 969 102.28 -15.32 18.98
CA SER A 969 102.84 -15.57 17.65
C SER A 969 101.92 -16.45 16.78
N LEU A 970 101.21 -17.42 17.35
CA LEU A 970 100.17 -18.15 16.61
C LEU A 970 98.95 -17.27 16.27
N MET A 971 98.54 -16.38 17.18
CA MET A 971 97.45 -15.43 16.96
C MET A 971 97.78 -14.50 15.78
N THR A 972 98.96 -13.86 15.82
CA THR A 972 99.42 -12.96 14.74
C THR A 972 99.65 -13.68 13.40
N ILE A 973 100.02 -14.97 13.39
CA ILE A 973 100.04 -15.79 12.16
C ILE A 973 98.62 -16.02 11.62
N VAL A 974 97.64 -16.32 12.48
CA VAL A 974 96.24 -16.51 12.08
C VAL A 974 95.62 -15.19 11.58
N ASP A 975 95.92 -14.06 12.22
CA ASP A 975 95.45 -12.74 11.77
C ASP A 975 96.06 -12.35 10.42
N ARG A 976 97.33 -12.69 10.17
CA ARG A 976 97.98 -12.49 8.86
C ARG A 976 97.36 -13.37 7.77
N LEU A 977 97.07 -14.64 8.07
CA LEU A 977 96.37 -15.55 7.15
C LEU A 977 94.93 -15.10 6.86
N ASN A 978 94.23 -14.51 7.83
CA ASN A 978 92.91 -13.91 7.62
C ASN A 978 92.96 -12.65 6.72
N GLN A 979 94.08 -11.91 6.71
CA GLN A 979 94.29 -10.76 5.83
C GLN A 979 94.72 -11.20 4.41
N GLU A 980 95.61 -12.17 4.30
CA GLU A 980 96.12 -12.68 3.01
C GLU A 980 95.09 -13.54 2.26
N PHE A 981 94.18 -14.24 2.96
CA PHE A 981 93.19 -15.14 2.36
C PHE A 981 91.76 -14.92 2.91
N PRO A 982 91.05 -13.84 2.51
CA PRO A 982 89.70 -13.53 3.01
C PRO A 982 88.68 -14.67 2.81
N TYR A 983 88.80 -15.45 1.74
CA TYR A 983 87.93 -16.61 1.46
C TYR A 983 88.16 -17.79 2.42
N ALA A 984 89.29 -17.84 3.14
CA ALA A 984 89.58 -18.87 4.15
C ALA A 984 89.04 -18.50 5.55
N GLN A 985 88.57 -17.27 5.74
CA GLN A 985 88.12 -16.74 7.03
C GLN A 985 87.06 -17.62 7.75
N PRO A 986 86.05 -18.24 7.08
CA PRO A 986 85.10 -19.14 7.75
C PRO A 986 85.73 -20.42 8.32
N ALA A 987 86.84 -20.88 7.73
CA ALA A 987 87.60 -22.02 8.25
C ALA A 987 88.52 -21.60 9.41
N LEU A 988 89.23 -20.46 9.26
CA LEU A 988 90.17 -19.92 10.25
C LEU A 988 89.49 -19.37 11.51
N ARG A 989 88.25 -18.89 11.42
CA ARG A 989 87.41 -18.45 12.55
C ARG A 989 87.31 -19.51 13.66
N LYS A 990 87.27 -20.80 13.31
CA LYS A 990 87.27 -21.93 14.24
C LYS A 990 88.55 -22.00 15.09
N ILE A 991 89.70 -21.68 14.48
CA ILE A 991 90.99 -21.64 15.15
C ILE A 991 91.08 -20.38 16.02
N THR A 992 90.73 -19.22 15.47
CA THR A 992 90.75 -17.91 16.15
C THR A 992 89.97 -17.94 17.48
N LEU A 993 88.74 -18.45 17.47
CA LEU A 993 87.92 -18.60 18.69
C LEU A 993 88.54 -19.55 19.73
N SER A 994 89.28 -20.58 19.29
CA SER A 994 89.93 -21.56 20.17
C SER A 994 91.29 -21.12 20.73
N LEU A 995 91.91 -20.10 20.12
CA LEU A 995 93.10 -19.43 20.64
C LEU A 995 92.71 -18.32 21.62
N GLY A 996 91.65 -17.56 21.32
CA GLY A 996 91.10 -16.52 22.20
C GLY A 996 90.76 -17.04 23.60
N SER A 997 89.95 -18.10 23.71
CA SER A 997 89.59 -18.69 25.03
C SER A 997 90.75 -19.39 25.76
N ARG A 998 91.95 -19.46 25.16
CA ARG A 998 93.19 -19.91 25.78
C ARG A 998 94.17 -18.77 26.09
N SER A 999 93.83 -17.53 25.73
CA SER A 999 94.57 -16.33 26.12
C SER A 999 94.03 -15.69 27.40
N GLU A 1000 92.82 -16.05 27.82
CA GLU A 1000 92.11 -15.51 29.00
C GLU A 1000 92.08 -16.48 30.19
N ALA A 1001 92.80 -17.62 30.12
CA ALA A 1001 92.79 -18.71 31.10
C ALA A 1001 94.20 -19.21 31.46
#